data_AF-A0A137Q1F4-F1
#
_entry.id   AF-A0A137Q1F4-F1
#
_cell.length_a   1.000
_cell.length_b   1.000
_cell.length_c   1.000
_cell.angle_alpha   90.00
_cell.angle_beta   90.00
_cell.angle_gamma   90.00
#
_symmetry.space_group_name_H-M   'P 1'
#
loop_
_entity.id
_entity.type
_entity.pdbx_description
1 polymer ?
#
loop_
_entity_poly.entity_id
_entity_poly.type
_entity_poly.pdbx_seq_one_letter_code
_entity_poly.pdbx_strand_id
1 'polypeptide(L)'
;MSSSGGLSRRRVAQSTDDDDQPKGTPSQTSSNGASTPPMALHAGSAFEGGSKIAYDPRDLVQDATDEARMGGKMPKLTIMEEVLLLGLKDKQGYLSFWNDNISYALRGCILIELALRRRIALVKDPNRRRLPTTERLVEVIDDRQTGETILDEALKLMKMQQDTEKLAVSNWIDLLSGETWNVMKIGFQLKQVRERLAKGLVDKGVLRTEKRNFLLFDMATHPVADVRTKESIINRIVSLLTCTTSAVPASALDAEGVQCRTTRAVCLACAAYTASVLDNAFGRLDYEAREAAFQRCDEILGEFMVWPFGSGSWDSAPSTSRRRQQTRIAMGSENSGRESVLGLVQEVKREMIGEEDVGYELVSGVLENDDYIGWSGFTGVGYPKSVPTAIADHIEQNNLQANPSTKKKFNLFVGASVGPEVEDRWARLDMIARRYPHQVGKDIARGINAGRINFADKHLSMFPQDLTYGYYSLRKTHGDPKKPLNWAIIEATAITEDGHIIPGASVGATPEIVQSAEKIIIEVNTTIPNLEGLHDINHSFVPPNRQPYVVTHPQDRIGQTAIPIDPDRVVALIESTQPDNTGKNAPENDDSRAIARHLIEFLSEEVEVGRLPKSLLPLQSGIGNVANSIIGGLAQGPFEKVQVWTEVLQDTFLRFFDSGKLAFATATSIRFSPEGFDHFYKNWATYKDRLLLRSQQVANSPEIIRRLGVIAMNTPLEVDIYGHANSTCALGSRMLNGLGGSADFLRNAKLSIMHTPSSRPTKTDPTGSSDIAPLFIDFLEHDLDIIVTEQGLADLRGLAPRERAPVIIEKCAHPDYKDMLREYYDRALHECLARGMGHEPHMLRNALKMHVNFLEKGTMKVDKWD
;
A
#
# COMPACT_ATOMS: atom_id res chain seq x y z
N MET A 1 -5.27 -53.58 -38.42
CA MET A 1 -4.83 -54.97 -38.60
C MET A 1 -4.92 -55.68 -37.25
N SER A 2 -5.16 -57.00 -37.24
CA SER A 2 -4.92 -57.99 -36.16
C SER A 2 -4.40 -57.47 -34.80
N SER A 3 -5.11 -57.60 -33.67
CA SER A 3 -5.37 -58.85 -32.88
C SER A 3 -4.08 -59.49 -32.30
N SER A 4 -3.99 -59.99 -31.06
CA SER A 4 -4.98 -60.35 -30.02
C SER A 4 -4.34 -60.19 -28.60
N GLY A 5 -5.04 -59.93 -27.50
CA GLY A 5 -5.76 -60.91 -26.64
C GLY A 5 -4.80 -61.68 -25.69
N GLY A 6 -5.04 -61.89 -24.38
CA GLY A 6 -6.12 -61.44 -23.49
C GLY A 6 -6.07 -62.11 -22.08
N LEU A 7 -6.97 -61.70 -21.18
CA LEU A 7 -7.42 -62.39 -19.93
C LEU A 7 -6.47 -62.63 -18.72
N SER A 8 -6.81 -61.92 -17.61
CA SER A 8 -7.16 -62.51 -16.28
C SER A 8 -6.12 -62.80 -15.15
N ARG A 9 -6.14 -61.89 -14.15
CA ARG A 9 -6.20 -62.11 -12.67
C ARG A 9 -5.01 -62.73 -11.85
N ARG A 10 -4.64 -61.94 -10.82
CA ARG A 10 -4.30 -62.27 -9.40
C ARG A 10 -2.86 -62.71 -8.97
N ARG A 11 -2.20 -61.76 -8.27
CA ARG A 11 -1.83 -61.78 -6.82
C ARG A 11 -0.73 -62.77 -6.33
N VAL A 12 0.42 -62.23 -5.85
CA VAL A 12 0.96 -62.29 -4.44
C VAL A 12 2.51 -62.11 -4.36
N ALA A 13 2.94 -61.13 -3.55
CA ALA A 13 4.15 -60.90 -2.70
C ALA A 13 5.56 -61.52 -2.94
N GLN A 14 6.57 -60.76 -2.45
CA GLN A 14 7.91 -61.19 -1.93
C GLN A 14 8.89 -61.83 -2.96
N SER A 15 10.22 -61.94 -2.80
CA SER A 15 11.28 -61.48 -1.84
C SER A 15 12.68 -61.88 -2.44
N THR A 16 13.87 -61.35 -2.15
CA THR A 16 14.42 -60.17 -1.39
C THR A 16 15.89 -59.97 -1.89
N ASP A 17 16.84 -59.60 -1.02
CA ASP A 17 18.29 -59.95 -0.98
C ASP A 17 19.29 -58.92 -1.57
N ASP A 18 20.50 -58.72 -1.03
CA ASP A 18 21.11 -58.67 0.35
C ASP A 18 22.66 -58.66 0.12
N ASP A 19 23.58 -58.24 0.98
CA ASP A 19 23.71 -57.45 2.23
C ASP A 19 25.20 -56.98 2.25
N ASP A 20 25.63 -56.06 3.13
CA ASP A 20 26.88 -56.32 3.88
C ASP A 20 27.11 -55.44 5.13
N GLN A 21 27.93 -55.96 6.05
CA GLN A 21 28.15 -55.49 7.41
C GLN A 21 29.69 -55.25 7.67
N PRO A 22 30.37 -55.38 8.87
CA PRO A 22 30.10 -56.20 10.06
C PRO A 22 30.03 -55.44 11.42
N LYS A 23 30.77 -55.91 12.44
CA LYS A 23 30.27 -56.23 13.81
C LYS A 23 31.32 -55.90 14.89
N GLY A 24 31.00 -55.68 16.18
CA GLY A 24 29.72 -55.73 16.93
C GLY A 24 29.91 -56.22 18.39
N THR A 25 28.80 -56.32 19.17
CA THR A 25 28.60 -57.18 20.39
C THR A 25 29.42 -56.91 21.69
N PRO A 26 29.03 -57.46 22.89
CA PRO A 26 27.82 -58.22 23.29
C PRO A 26 27.14 -57.86 24.66
N SER A 27 26.01 -58.56 24.93
CA SER A 27 25.54 -59.09 26.25
C SER A 27 24.32 -58.44 26.97
N GLN A 28 23.80 -59.15 28.00
CA GLN A 28 22.41 -59.11 28.50
C GLN A 28 22.31 -58.88 30.02
N THR A 29 21.11 -58.52 30.54
CA THR A 29 20.57 -59.06 31.83
C THR A 29 19.05 -58.75 31.98
N SER A 30 18.38 -59.26 33.02
CA SER A 30 16.91 -59.44 33.06
C SER A 30 16.24 -59.41 34.45
N SER A 31 14.95 -59.02 34.50
CA SER A 31 13.88 -59.35 35.50
C SER A 31 12.61 -58.52 35.13
N ASN A 32 11.34 -58.96 35.17
CA ASN A 32 10.51 -59.80 36.07
C ASN A 32 10.15 -59.12 37.42
N GLY A 33 8.87 -58.97 37.82
CA GLY A 33 7.62 -59.29 37.11
C GLY A 33 6.31 -59.04 37.88
N ALA A 34 5.21 -59.24 37.15
CA ALA A 34 3.76 -59.22 37.45
C ALA A 34 3.18 -59.38 38.89
N SER A 35 2.04 -58.71 39.15
CA SER A 35 0.83 -59.29 39.77
C SER A 35 -0.41 -58.35 39.77
N THR A 36 -1.60 -58.95 39.87
CA THR A 36 -2.99 -58.37 39.91
C THR A 36 -3.83 -59.17 40.94
N PRO A 37 -5.11 -58.86 41.27
CA PRO A 37 -5.95 -57.64 41.20
C PRO A 37 -6.54 -57.35 42.65
N PRO A 38 -7.85 -57.12 42.96
CA PRO A 38 -8.97 -56.37 42.34
C PRO A 38 -9.75 -55.36 43.27
N MET A 39 -10.54 -54.46 42.65
CA MET A 39 -11.82 -53.84 43.12
C MET A 39 -11.97 -52.94 44.40
N ALA A 40 -12.99 -52.05 44.29
CA ALA A 40 -13.92 -51.54 45.33
C ALA A 40 -13.71 -50.16 46.04
N LEU A 41 -14.38 -49.14 45.47
CA LEU A 41 -15.34 -48.19 46.09
C LEU A 41 -14.97 -47.18 47.22
N HIS A 42 -15.22 -45.90 46.87
CA HIS A 42 -15.84 -44.80 47.64
C HIS A 42 -15.07 -43.95 48.68
N ALA A 43 -15.32 -42.62 48.54
CA ALA A 43 -15.12 -41.51 49.49
C ALA A 43 -13.66 -41.19 49.90
N GLY A 44 -13.32 -39.94 50.23
CA GLY A 44 -14.10 -38.69 50.21
C GLY A 44 -13.38 -37.60 51.02
N SER A 45 -13.65 -36.31 50.72
CA SER A 45 -13.08 -35.09 51.35
C SER A 45 -11.54 -34.97 51.39
N ALA A 46 -10.97 -34.06 50.58
CA ALA A 46 -9.63 -33.49 50.78
C ALA A 46 -9.27 -32.23 49.93
N PHE A 47 -10.24 -31.50 49.36
CA PHE A 47 -9.96 -30.29 48.55
C PHE A 47 -10.98 -29.16 48.76
N GLU A 48 -10.87 -28.49 49.91
CA GLU A 48 -11.15 -27.05 50.02
C GLU A 48 -9.82 -26.33 50.25
N GLY A 49 -9.65 -25.14 49.68
CA GLY A 49 -8.41 -24.35 49.78
C GLY A 49 -7.38 -24.69 48.69
N GLY A 50 -6.94 -23.67 47.96
CA GLY A 50 -5.99 -23.83 46.87
C GLY A 50 -4.53 -23.65 47.31
N SER A 51 -3.72 -24.69 47.12
CA SER A 51 -2.26 -24.58 46.99
C SER A 51 -1.74 -25.65 46.03
N LYS A 52 -1.13 -25.23 44.91
CA LYS A 52 -0.35 -26.16 44.08
C LYS A 52 0.92 -26.52 44.86
N ILE A 53 1.13 -27.81 45.12
CA ILE A 53 2.34 -28.31 45.78
C ILE A 53 3.37 -28.62 44.69
N ALA A 54 4.57 -28.05 44.86
CA ALA A 54 5.64 -27.90 43.85
C ALA A 54 5.33 -26.88 42.73
N TYR A 55 6.40 -26.22 42.27
CA TYR A 55 6.43 -25.16 41.25
C TYR A 55 7.72 -25.34 40.44
N ASP A 56 7.65 -25.46 39.12
CA ASP A 56 8.83 -25.35 38.27
C ASP A 56 9.07 -23.86 37.93
N PRO A 57 10.29 -23.32 38.06
CA PRO A 57 10.59 -21.96 37.61
C PRO A 57 10.29 -21.72 36.13
N ARG A 58 10.28 -22.77 35.30
CA ARG A 58 9.92 -22.70 33.87
C ARG A 58 8.41 -22.56 33.67
N ASP A 59 7.58 -23.11 34.55
CA ASP A 59 6.12 -22.92 34.49
C ASP A 59 5.78 -21.44 34.71
N LEU A 60 6.49 -20.73 35.59
CA LEU A 60 6.32 -19.28 35.77
C LEU A 60 6.72 -18.49 34.52
N VAL A 61 7.75 -18.92 33.79
CA VAL A 61 8.16 -18.27 32.52
C VAL A 61 7.17 -18.61 31.39
N GLN A 62 6.64 -19.83 31.35
CA GLN A 62 5.64 -20.27 30.39
C GLN A 62 4.29 -19.58 30.62
N ASP A 63 3.78 -19.56 31.85
CA ASP A 63 2.57 -18.82 32.25
C ASP A 63 2.74 -17.33 31.98
N ALA A 64 3.89 -16.71 32.30
CA ALA A 64 4.13 -15.30 32.02
C ALA A 64 4.24 -14.98 30.51
N THR A 65 4.80 -15.88 29.70
CA THR A 65 4.87 -15.70 28.24
C THR A 65 3.54 -15.98 27.55
N ASP A 66 2.72 -16.94 28.02
CA ASP A 66 1.35 -17.09 27.55
C ASP A 66 0.45 -15.91 28.04
N GLU A 67 0.54 -15.44 29.30
CA GLU A 67 -0.16 -14.21 29.76
C GLU A 67 0.21 -12.99 28.89
N ALA A 68 1.49 -12.83 28.54
CA ALA A 68 1.95 -11.78 27.62
C ALA A 68 1.46 -11.98 26.18
N ARG A 69 1.54 -13.20 25.62
CA ARG A 69 1.05 -13.55 24.26
C ARG A 69 -0.46 -13.38 24.13
N MET A 70 -1.19 -13.53 25.23
CA MET A 70 -2.65 -13.38 25.29
C MET A 70 -3.08 -11.93 25.50
N GLY A 71 -2.24 -11.08 26.12
CA GLY A 71 -2.54 -9.68 26.41
C GLY A 71 -3.16 -9.44 27.79
N GLY A 72 -2.83 -10.28 28.78
CA GLY A 72 -3.29 -10.15 30.16
C GLY A 72 -3.75 -11.47 30.79
N LYS A 73 -4.13 -11.38 32.07
CA LYS A 73 -4.64 -12.50 32.86
C LYS A 73 -6.07 -12.86 32.47
N MET A 74 -6.38 -14.15 32.51
CA MET A 74 -7.75 -14.64 32.34
C MET A 74 -8.65 -14.08 33.47
N PRO A 75 -9.87 -13.62 33.16
CA PRO A 75 -10.82 -13.15 34.16
C PRO A 75 -11.37 -14.30 35.01
N LYS A 76 -11.82 -13.97 36.24
CA LYS A 76 -12.47 -14.91 37.18
C LYS A 76 -13.71 -15.59 36.57
N LEU A 77 -14.42 -14.89 35.69
CA LEU A 77 -15.65 -15.34 35.05
C LEU A 77 -15.55 -15.26 33.53
N THR A 78 -16.16 -16.23 32.86
CA THR A 78 -16.42 -16.21 31.42
C THR A 78 -17.64 -15.34 31.09
N ILE A 79 -17.75 -14.87 29.85
CA ILE A 79 -18.92 -14.07 29.40
C ILE A 79 -20.21 -14.90 29.55
N MET A 80 -20.15 -16.22 29.35
CA MET A 80 -21.28 -17.13 29.59
C MET A 80 -21.79 -17.07 31.04
N GLU A 81 -20.88 -17.00 32.01
CA GLU A 81 -21.21 -16.94 33.44
C GLU A 81 -21.72 -15.56 33.85
N GLU A 82 -21.14 -14.48 33.32
CA GLU A 82 -21.61 -13.11 33.57
C GLU A 82 -23.06 -12.92 33.03
N VAL A 83 -23.33 -13.36 31.80
CA VAL A 83 -24.68 -13.34 31.20
C VAL A 83 -25.66 -14.22 31.98
N LEU A 84 -25.22 -15.40 32.46
CA LEU A 84 -26.06 -16.26 33.29
C LEU A 84 -26.41 -15.60 34.64
N LEU A 85 -25.45 -14.96 35.30
CA LEU A 85 -25.67 -14.25 36.58
C LEU A 85 -26.68 -13.10 36.45
N LEU A 86 -26.66 -12.38 35.33
CA LEU A 86 -27.65 -11.34 35.02
C LEU A 86 -29.06 -11.92 34.85
N GLY A 87 -29.19 -13.09 34.21
CA GLY A 87 -30.47 -13.78 34.07
C GLY A 87 -31.02 -14.43 35.35
N LEU A 88 -30.15 -14.83 36.28
CA LEU A 88 -30.53 -15.54 37.51
C LEU A 88 -31.23 -14.63 38.53
N LYS A 89 -32.27 -15.16 39.18
CA LYS A 89 -32.95 -14.50 40.31
C LYS A 89 -32.24 -14.82 41.63
N ASP A 90 -31.70 -13.79 42.29
CA ASP A 90 -30.73 -13.93 43.41
C ASP A 90 -31.16 -14.88 44.53
N LYS A 91 -32.41 -14.73 45.01
CA LYS A 91 -32.97 -15.54 46.10
C LYS A 91 -33.60 -16.86 45.63
N GLN A 92 -33.74 -17.07 44.32
CA GLN A 92 -34.45 -18.22 43.75
C GLN A 92 -33.50 -19.22 43.09
N GLY A 93 -32.39 -18.76 42.51
CA GLY A 93 -31.36 -19.63 41.95
C GLY A 93 -31.75 -20.34 40.65
N TYR A 94 -32.71 -19.80 39.91
CA TYR A 94 -33.12 -20.27 38.58
C TYR A 94 -33.49 -19.10 37.66
N LEU A 95 -33.42 -19.34 36.35
CA LEU A 95 -33.78 -18.40 35.29
C LEU A 95 -35.32 -18.26 35.14
N SER A 96 -35.78 -17.20 34.49
CA SER A 96 -37.17 -17.16 34.01
C SER A 96 -37.43 -18.30 33.00
N PHE A 97 -38.42 -19.15 33.30
CA PHE A 97 -38.82 -20.32 32.49
C PHE A 97 -39.26 -20.02 31.04
N TRP A 98 -39.34 -18.74 30.66
CA TRP A 98 -39.85 -18.25 29.37
C TRP A 98 -38.78 -17.51 28.54
N ASN A 99 -37.49 -17.70 28.84
CA ASN A 99 -36.39 -17.15 28.04
C ASN A 99 -35.63 -18.27 27.33
N ASP A 100 -35.90 -18.41 26.03
CA ASP A 100 -35.16 -19.29 25.13
C ASP A 100 -33.94 -18.61 24.50
N ASN A 101 -34.00 -17.29 24.26
CA ASN A 101 -32.93 -16.47 23.66
C ASN A 101 -31.58 -16.66 24.38
N ILE A 102 -31.56 -16.70 25.72
CA ILE A 102 -30.35 -16.95 26.50
C ILE A 102 -29.72 -18.33 26.21
N SER A 103 -30.50 -19.34 25.76
CA SER A 103 -29.94 -20.63 25.33
C SER A 103 -29.00 -20.47 24.12
N TYR A 104 -29.47 -19.78 23.08
CA TYR A 104 -28.73 -19.56 21.83
C TYR A 104 -27.58 -18.55 22.05
N ALA A 105 -27.85 -17.45 22.74
CA ALA A 105 -26.84 -16.43 23.06
C ALA A 105 -25.65 -17.00 23.85
N LEU A 106 -25.86 -17.96 24.77
CA LEU A 106 -24.78 -18.64 25.48
C LEU A 106 -23.86 -19.46 24.56
N ARG A 107 -24.32 -19.94 23.39
CA ARG A 107 -23.45 -20.59 22.39
C ARG A 107 -22.64 -19.58 21.58
N GLY A 108 -23.23 -18.42 21.26
CA GLY A 108 -22.46 -17.27 20.75
C GLY A 108 -21.35 -16.86 21.71
N CYS A 109 -21.65 -16.79 23.02
CA CYS A 109 -20.67 -16.49 24.06
C CYS A 109 -19.51 -17.50 24.12
N ILE A 110 -19.76 -18.79 23.90
CA ILE A 110 -18.71 -19.84 23.85
C ILE A 110 -17.72 -19.56 22.70
N LEU A 111 -18.21 -19.20 21.51
CA LEU A 111 -17.34 -18.84 20.38
C LEU A 111 -16.57 -17.54 20.66
N ILE A 112 -17.21 -16.53 21.22
CA ILE A 112 -16.57 -15.26 21.61
C ILE A 112 -15.45 -15.52 22.64
N GLU A 113 -15.72 -16.31 23.68
CA GLU A 113 -14.75 -16.64 24.73
C GLU A 113 -13.58 -17.48 24.17
N LEU A 114 -13.81 -18.41 23.25
CA LEU A 114 -12.75 -19.15 22.55
C LEU A 114 -11.90 -18.24 21.63
N ALA A 115 -12.52 -17.26 20.95
CA ALA A 115 -11.82 -16.32 20.07
C ALA A 115 -10.94 -15.35 20.87
N LEU A 116 -11.48 -14.78 21.96
CA LEU A 116 -10.71 -13.96 22.91
C LEU A 116 -9.56 -14.76 23.55
N ARG A 117 -9.77 -16.06 23.80
CA ARG A 117 -8.73 -17.01 24.25
C ARG A 117 -7.77 -17.47 23.14
N ARG A 118 -7.81 -16.84 21.95
CA ARG A 118 -6.97 -17.15 20.77
C ARG A 118 -6.93 -18.65 20.45
N ARG A 119 -8.03 -19.37 20.68
CA ARG A 119 -8.21 -20.81 20.38
C ARG A 119 -8.83 -21.03 19.00
N ILE A 120 -9.73 -20.13 18.60
CA ILE A 120 -10.36 -20.12 17.28
C ILE A 120 -10.21 -18.76 16.62
N ALA A 121 -10.24 -18.76 15.29
CA ALA A 121 -10.28 -17.57 14.45
C ALA A 121 -11.32 -17.75 13.32
N LEU A 122 -11.65 -16.67 12.62
CA LEU A 122 -12.29 -16.79 11.31
C LEU A 122 -11.25 -17.25 10.29
N VAL A 123 -11.67 -18.10 9.36
CA VAL A 123 -10.81 -18.58 8.27
C VAL A 123 -10.38 -17.41 7.40
N LYS A 124 -9.09 -17.35 7.08
CA LYS A 124 -8.50 -16.38 6.13
C LYS A 124 -8.93 -16.66 4.67
N ASP A 125 -10.23 -16.53 4.39
CA ASP A 125 -10.81 -16.61 3.04
C ASP A 125 -11.19 -15.19 2.54
N PRO A 126 -10.41 -14.61 1.59
CA PRO A 126 -10.70 -13.31 0.98
C PRO A 126 -12.14 -13.19 0.45
N ASN A 127 -12.66 -14.24 -0.20
CA ASN A 127 -13.93 -14.21 -0.91
C ASN A 127 -15.14 -14.15 0.03
N ARG A 128 -14.93 -14.49 1.31
CA ARG A 128 -15.95 -14.48 2.37
C ARG A 128 -15.94 -13.23 3.24
N ARG A 129 -14.96 -12.33 3.12
CA ARG A 129 -14.95 -11.08 3.92
C ARG A 129 -16.13 -10.16 3.61
N ARG A 130 -16.67 -10.24 2.38
CA ARG A 130 -17.91 -9.58 1.96
C ARG A 130 -19.20 -10.24 2.47
N LEU A 131 -19.13 -11.43 3.08
CA LEU A 131 -20.30 -12.07 3.69
C LEU A 131 -20.48 -11.56 5.13
N PRO A 132 -21.71 -11.56 5.66
CA PRO A 132 -21.97 -11.31 7.08
C PRO A 132 -21.12 -12.21 7.97
N THR A 133 -20.70 -11.72 9.14
CA THR A 133 -19.82 -12.45 10.07
C THR A 133 -20.38 -13.83 10.47
N THR A 134 -21.70 -14.00 10.47
CA THR A 134 -22.40 -15.27 10.68
C THR A 134 -22.07 -16.35 9.64
N GLU A 135 -21.83 -15.98 8.38
CA GLU A 135 -21.58 -16.90 7.25
C GLU A 135 -20.09 -17.21 7.04
N ARG A 136 -19.20 -16.48 7.75
CA ARG A 136 -17.75 -16.68 7.67
C ARG A 136 -17.37 -17.98 8.37
N LEU A 137 -16.47 -18.74 7.76
CA LEU A 137 -16.01 -20.03 8.30
C LEU A 137 -15.11 -19.81 9.51
N VAL A 138 -15.12 -20.77 10.44
CA VAL A 138 -14.34 -20.75 11.69
C VAL A 138 -13.30 -21.88 11.66
N GLU A 139 -12.10 -21.60 12.18
CA GLU A 139 -11.06 -22.61 12.42
C GLU A 139 -10.44 -22.52 13.82
N VAL A 140 -10.09 -23.67 14.37
CA VAL A 140 -9.23 -23.87 15.54
C VAL A 140 -7.78 -23.61 15.13
N ILE A 141 -7.13 -22.70 15.86
CA ILE A 141 -5.74 -22.26 15.66
C ILE A 141 -4.81 -22.67 16.82
N ASP A 142 -5.37 -22.95 18.01
CA ASP A 142 -4.68 -23.44 19.20
C ASP A 142 -5.67 -24.35 19.92
N ASP A 143 -5.37 -25.65 20.07
CA ASP A 143 -6.26 -26.65 20.67
C ASP A 143 -5.93 -26.97 22.13
N ARG A 144 -5.00 -26.21 22.74
CA ARG A 144 -4.68 -26.33 24.18
C ARG A 144 -5.92 -26.05 25.02
N GLN A 145 -6.12 -26.83 26.07
CA GLN A 145 -7.23 -26.64 27.00
C GLN A 145 -7.24 -25.23 27.61
N THR A 146 -8.44 -24.77 27.94
CA THR A 146 -8.75 -23.45 28.51
C THR A 146 -9.02 -23.50 30.01
N GLY A 147 -9.21 -24.70 30.57
CA GLY A 147 -9.60 -24.94 31.96
C GLY A 147 -11.12 -24.90 32.19
N GLU A 148 -11.91 -24.47 31.21
CA GLU A 148 -13.36 -24.36 31.30
C GLU A 148 -14.02 -25.52 30.54
N THR A 149 -14.68 -26.43 31.26
CA THR A 149 -15.12 -27.73 30.71
C THR A 149 -16.08 -27.61 29.51
N ILE A 150 -16.80 -26.50 29.38
CA ILE A 150 -17.71 -26.25 28.24
C ILE A 150 -16.94 -25.74 27.01
N LEU A 151 -15.95 -24.87 27.22
CA LEU A 151 -15.08 -24.38 26.15
C LEU A 151 -14.23 -25.52 25.58
N ASP A 152 -13.69 -26.37 26.43
CA ASP A 152 -12.83 -27.49 26.02
C ASP A 152 -13.60 -28.59 25.27
N GLU A 153 -14.87 -28.81 25.62
CA GLU A 153 -15.78 -29.69 24.87
C GLU A 153 -16.12 -29.10 23.50
N ALA A 154 -16.45 -27.80 23.43
CA ALA A 154 -16.70 -27.10 22.18
C ALA A 154 -15.47 -27.10 21.26
N LEU A 155 -14.30 -26.75 21.79
CA LEU A 155 -13.02 -26.71 21.07
C LEU A 155 -12.65 -28.08 20.50
N LYS A 156 -12.86 -29.15 21.26
CA LYS A 156 -12.65 -30.53 20.80
C LYS A 156 -13.61 -30.92 19.66
N LEU A 157 -14.90 -30.57 19.78
CA LEU A 157 -15.89 -30.78 18.72
C LEU A 157 -15.52 -30.01 17.44
N MET A 158 -15.08 -28.76 17.59
CA MET A 158 -14.63 -27.90 16.49
C MET A 158 -13.40 -28.47 15.78
N LYS A 159 -12.37 -28.89 16.53
CA LYS A 159 -11.17 -29.50 15.96
C LYS A 159 -11.46 -30.80 15.22
N MET A 160 -12.29 -31.68 15.81
CA MET A 160 -12.70 -32.95 15.20
C MET A 160 -13.45 -32.76 13.87
N GLN A 161 -14.31 -31.74 13.77
CA GLN A 161 -15.08 -31.43 12.57
C GLN A 161 -14.24 -30.70 11.51
N GLN A 162 -13.32 -29.83 11.90
CA GLN A 162 -12.44 -29.07 11.00
C GLN A 162 -11.62 -29.95 10.07
N ASP A 163 -11.17 -31.11 10.55
CA ASP A 163 -10.40 -32.07 9.75
C ASP A 163 -11.26 -32.78 8.67
N THR A 164 -12.58 -32.54 8.66
CA THR A 164 -13.53 -32.97 7.60
C THR A 164 -14.09 -31.79 6.80
N GLU A 165 -14.60 -30.75 7.47
CA GLU A 165 -15.27 -29.59 6.87
C GLU A 165 -15.30 -28.44 7.89
N LYS A 166 -14.70 -27.29 7.53
CA LYS A 166 -14.80 -26.04 8.31
C LYS A 166 -16.21 -25.44 8.17
N LEU A 167 -16.83 -25.05 9.28
CA LEU A 167 -18.21 -24.56 9.32
C LEU A 167 -18.31 -23.06 9.62
N ALA A 168 -19.41 -22.45 9.20
CA ALA A 168 -19.73 -21.05 9.47
C ALA A 168 -20.03 -20.77 10.96
N VAL A 169 -19.91 -19.52 11.39
CA VAL A 169 -20.25 -19.08 12.76
C VAL A 169 -21.69 -19.46 13.13
N SER A 170 -22.68 -19.19 12.25
CA SER A 170 -24.08 -19.59 12.47
C SER A 170 -24.20 -21.10 12.70
N ASN A 171 -23.64 -21.89 11.78
CA ASN A 171 -23.68 -23.34 11.81
C ASN A 171 -23.08 -23.90 13.12
N TRP A 172 -22.04 -23.26 13.66
CA TRP A 172 -21.48 -23.62 14.96
C TRP A 172 -22.44 -23.32 16.12
N ILE A 173 -23.10 -22.15 16.13
CA ILE A 173 -24.07 -21.81 17.18
C ILE A 173 -25.28 -22.75 17.12
N ASP A 174 -25.80 -23.05 15.92
CA ASP A 174 -26.91 -23.98 15.70
C ASP A 174 -26.57 -25.39 16.18
N LEU A 175 -25.40 -25.91 15.80
CA LEU A 175 -24.93 -27.24 16.20
C LEU A 175 -24.73 -27.37 17.71
N LEU A 176 -24.06 -26.39 18.35
CA LEU A 176 -23.80 -26.40 19.79
C LEU A 176 -25.09 -26.17 20.61
N SER A 177 -26.14 -25.59 20.01
CA SER A 177 -27.49 -25.46 20.59
C SER A 177 -28.33 -26.73 20.38
N GLY A 178 -28.10 -27.43 19.27
CA GLY A 178 -28.86 -28.61 18.82
C GLY A 178 -30.00 -28.29 17.87
N GLU A 179 -30.00 -27.10 17.25
CA GLU A 179 -31.03 -26.61 16.33
C GLU A 179 -30.80 -27.11 14.89
N THR A 180 -30.20 -28.30 14.75
CA THR A 180 -29.85 -28.89 13.47
C THR A 180 -30.83 -29.98 13.04
N TRP A 181 -31.30 -29.90 11.80
CA TRP A 181 -32.07 -30.95 11.14
C TRP A 181 -31.20 -32.12 10.66
N ASN A 182 -29.87 -32.00 10.73
CA ASN A 182 -28.95 -33.06 10.32
C ASN A 182 -28.73 -34.07 11.46
N VAL A 183 -29.43 -35.20 11.38
CA VAL A 183 -29.36 -36.32 12.34
C VAL A 183 -27.92 -36.80 12.57
N MET A 184 -27.06 -36.79 11.53
CA MET A 184 -25.65 -37.18 11.66
C MET A 184 -24.80 -36.17 12.44
N LYS A 185 -25.25 -34.92 12.57
CA LYS A 185 -24.60 -33.86 13.36
C LYS A 185 -25.31 -33.56 14.70
N ILE A 186 -26.27 -34.38 15.14
CA ILE A 186 -26.86 -34.30 16.50
C ILE A 186 -25.79 -34.47 17.61
N GLY A 187 -24.70 -35.19 17.33
CA GLY A 187 -23.59 -35.39 18.28
C GLY A 187 -22.84 -34.12 18.70
N PHE A 188 -23.06 -32.99 18.03
CA PHE A 188 -22.41 -31.71 18.34
C PHE A 188 -23.13 -30.86 19.40
N GLN A 189 -24.35 -31.25 19.83
CA GLN A 189 -25.09 -30.47 20.82
C GLN A 189 -24.41 -30.48 22.20
N LEU A 190 -24.08 -29.29 22.71
CA LEU A 190 -23.68 -29.11 24.11
C LEU A 190 -24.92 -29.22 25.01
N LYS A 191 -24.92 -30.24 25.86
CA LYS A 191 -26.04 -30.56 26.76
C LYS A 191 -25.84 -29.99 28.16
N GLN A 192 -26.95 -29.61 28.79
CA GLN A 192 -27.01 -29.10 30.17
C GLN A 192 -26.11 -27.87 30.41
N VAL A 193 -26.04 -26.96 29.43
CA VAL A 193 -25.11 -25.80 29.46
C VAL A 193 -25.43 -24.85 30.63
N ARG A 194 -26.71 -24.56 30.88
CA ARG A 194 -27.14 -23.64 31.97
C ARG A 194 -26.76 -24.22 33.34
N GLU A 195 -26.95 -25.52 33.50
CA GLU A 195 -26.73 -26.31 34.70
C GLU A 195 -25.23 -26.47 34.98
N ARG A 196 -24.43 -26.71 33.94
CA ARG A 196 -22.96 -26.80 34.01
C ARG A 196 -22.31 -25.45 34.31
N LEU A 197 -22.78 -24.36 33.72
CA LEU A 197 -22.35 -22.99 34.06
C LEU A 197 -22.73 -22.63 35.51
N ALA A 198 -23.96 -22.97 35.94
CA ALA A 198 -24.38 -22.77 37.32
C ALA A 198 -23.51 -23.58 38.31
N LYS A 199 -23.11 -24.81 37.96
CA LYS A 199 -22.14 -25.59 38.74
C LYS A 199 -20.76 -24.91 38.78
N GLY A 200 -20.22 -24.46 37.64
CA GLY A 200 -18.94 -23.73 37.59
C GLY A 200 -18.96 -22.48 38.49
N LEU A 201 -20.08 -21.78 38.54
CA LEU A 201 -20.31 -20.64 39.44
C LEU A 201 -20.45 -21.03 40.93
N VAL A 202 -20.89 -22.25 41.25
CA VAL A 202 -20.81 -22.80 42.62
C VAL A 202 -19.37 -23.19 42.97
N ASP A 203 -18.66 -23.86 42.05
CA ASP A 203 -17.25 -24.24 42.23
C ASP A 203 -16.34 -23.00 42.37
N LYS A 204 -16.73 -21.86 41.77
CA LYS A 204 -16.11 -20.52 41.93
C LYS A 204 -16.64 -19.70 43.11
N GLY A 205 -17.52 -20.26 43.95
CA GLY A 205 -18.06 -19.64 45.17
C GLY A 205 -19.04 -18.47 44.96
N VAL A 206 -19.52 -18.23 43.74
CA VAL A 206 -20.41 -17.11 43.41
C VAL A 206 -21.88 -17.48 43.65
N LEU A 207 -22.25 -18.74 43.37
CA LEU A 207 -23.54 -19.32 43.71
C LEU A 207 -23.35 -20.36 44.84
N ARG A 208 -24.44 -20.79 45.48
CA ARG A 208 -24.49 -21.96 46.36
C ARG A 208 -25.59 -22.91 45.91
N THR A 209 -25.47 -24.20 46.19
CA THR A 209 -26.52 -25.18 45.88
C THR A 209 -27.52 -25.30 47.03
N GLU A 210 -28.76 -24.88 46.83
CA GLU A 210 -29.89 -25.14 47.73
C GLU A 210 -30.82 -26.18 47.10
N LYS A 211 -31.12 -27.27 47.82
CA LYS A 211 -32.28 -28.11 47.49
C LYS A 211 -33.54 -27.38 47.90
N ARG A 212 -34.51 -27.27 46.99
CA ARG A 212 -35.84 -26.73 47.28
C ARG A 212 -36.91 -27.75 46.90
N ASN A 213 -37.78 -28.03 47.86
CA ASN A 213 -38.93 -28.89 47.68
C ASN A 213 -40.03 -28.11 46.97
N PHE A 214 -40.38 -28.54 45.76
CA PHE A 214 -41.60 -28.14 45.07
C PHE A 214 -42.63 -29.25 45.29
N LEU A 215 -43.92 -28.92 45.23
CA LEU A 215 -45.03 -29.76 45.73
C LEU A 215 -45.11 -31.21 45.18
N LEU A 216 -44.34 -31.53 44.14
CA LEU A 216 -44.27 -32.84 43.49
C LEU A 216 -42.82 -33.37 43.29
N PHE A 217 -41.77 -32.58 43.58
CA PHE A 217 -40.36 -32.98 43.42
C PHE A 217 -39.38 -32.02 44.11
N ASP A 218 -38.23 -32.52 44.58
CA ASP A 218 -37.08 -31.69 44.96
C ASP A 218 -36.35 -31.21 43.70
N MET A 219 -35.97 -29.92 43.65
CA MET A 219 -35.13 -29.34 42.61
C MET A 219 -33.88 -28.69 43.21
N ALA A 220 -32.72 -28.89 42.56
CA ALA A 220 -31.52 -28.13 42.88
C ALA A 220 -31.65 -26.70 42.35
N THR A 221 -31.42 -25.72 43.21
CA THR A 221 -31.44 -24.28 42.88
C THR A 221 -30.10 -23.66 43.25
N HIS A 222 -29.67 -22.67 42.48
CA HIS A 222 -28.34 -22.06 42.60
C HIS A 222 -28.41 -20.57 42.96
N PRO A 223 -28.95 -20.20 44.15
CA PRO A 223 -29.05 -18.80 44.55
C PRO A 223 -27.68 -18.15 44.76
N VAL A 224 -27.64 -16.83 44.59
CA VAL A 224 -26.41 -16.03 44.66
C VAL A 224 -25.86 -16.05 46.09
N ALA A 225 -24.59 -16.44 46.22
CA ALA A 225 -23.82 -16.42 47.45
C ALA A 225 -22.94 -15.16 47.53
N ASP A 226 -22.18 -14.88 46.47
CA ASP A 226 -21.43 -13.62 46.34
C ASP A 226 -22.24 -12.56 45.58
N VAL A 227 -23.03 -11.80 46.34
CA VAL A 227 -23.80 -10.66 45.82
C VAL A 227 -22.88 -9.58 45.22
N ARG A 228 -21.66 -9.41 45.74
CA ARG A 228 -20.72 -8.37 45.27
C ARG A 228 -20.20 -8.67 43.87
N THR A 229 -19.91 -9.94 43.57
CA THR A 229 -19.56 -10.36 42.20
C THR A 229 -20.69 -10.00 41.23
N LYS A 230 -21.96 -10.25 41.57
CA LYS A 230 -23.09 -9.88 40.69
C LYS A 230 -23.29 -8.37 40.58
N GLU A 231 -23.20 -7.62 41.69
CA GLU A 231 -23.29 -6.16 41.66
C GLU A 231 -22.16 -5.52 40.85
N SER A 232 -20.95 -6.10 40.83
CA SER A 232 -19.84 -5.66 39.99
C SER A 232 -20.18 -5.74 38.50
N ILE A 233 -20.77 -6.84 38.04
CA ILE A 233 -21.19 -7.04 36.64
C ILE A 233 -22.28 -6.02 36.26
N ILE A 234 -23.26 -5.80 37.16
CA ILE A 234 -24.32 -4.79 36.97
C ILE A 234 -23.70 -3.38 36.86
N ASN A 235 -22.80 -3.02 37.78
CA ASN A 235 -22.14 -1.71 37.80
C ASN A 235 -21.29 -1.48 36.53
N ARG A 236 -20.62 -2.52 36.01
CA ARG A 236 -19.86 -2.45 34.74
C ARG A 236 -20.76 -2.14 33.56
N ILE A 237 -21.83 -2.93 33.39
CA ILE A 237 -22.79 -2.76 32.29
C ILE A 237 -23.51 -1.41 32.37
N VAL A 238 -23.98 -1.01 33.56
CA VAL A 238 -24.61 0.30 33.75
C VAL A 238 -23.62 1.42 33.44
N SER A 239 -22.38 1.35 33.94
CA SER A 239 -21.34 2.36 33.63
C SER A 239 -21.07 2.49 32.13
N LEU A 240 -21.05 1.38 31.37
CA LEU A 240 -20.84 1.40 29.92
C LEU A 240 -22.00 2.07 29.17
N LEU A 241 -23.23 1.73 29.57
CA LEU A 241 -24.46 2.06 28.85
C LEU A 241 -25.13 3.36 29.32
N THR A 242 -24.77 3.91 30.49
CA THR A 242 -25.18 5.26 30.92
C THR A 242 -24.06 6.30 30.84
N CYS A 243 -22.90 5.97 30.24
CA CYS A 243 -21.86 6.97 29.98
C CYS A 243 -22.33 7.96 28.90
N THR A 244 -22.24 9.25 29.19
CA THR A 244 -22.58 10.35 28.26
C THR A 244 -21.39 10.89 27.48
N THR A 245 -20.21 10.29 27.64
CA THR A 245 -18.98 10.69 26.93
C THR A 245 -18.49 9.57 26.01
N SER A 246 -17.64 9.94 25.05
CA SER A 246 -16.93 8.98 24.19
C SER A 246 -15.88 8.16 24.94
N ALA A 247 -15.36 8.66 26.07
CA ALA A 247 -14.39 7.96 26.90
C ALA A 247 -15.04 6.77 27.64
N VAL A 248 -14.32 5.64 27.70
CA VAL A 248 -14.77 4.43 28.41
C VAL A 248 -14.52 4.60 29.91
N PRO A 249 -15.54 4.56 30.79
CA PRO A 249 -15.31 4.68 32.23
C PRO A 249 -14.51 3.50 32.77
N ALA A 250 -13.54 3.75 33.66
CA ALA A 250 -12.80 2.67 34.33
C ALA A 250 -13.72 1.72 35.11
N SER A 251 -14.87 2.21 35.60
CA SER A 251 -15.90 1.39 36.26
C SER A 251 -16.72 0.50 35.31
N ALA A 252 -16.62 0.69 33.99
CA ALA A 252 -17.24 -0.17 32.98
C ALA A 252 -16.40 -1.43 32.67
N LEU A 253 -15.13 -1.44 33.09
CA LEU A 253 -14.13 -2.42 32.70
C LEU A 253 -13.78 -3.38 33.85
N ASP A 254 -13.14 -4.50 33.49
CA ASP A 254 -12.47 -5.35 34.48
C ASP A 254 -11.18 -4.71 35.02
N ALA A 255 -10.67 -5.27 36.12
CA ALA A 255 -9.48 -4.78 36.81
C ALA A 255 -8.22 -4.73 35.91
N GLU A 256 -7.25 -3.91 36.29
CA GLU A 256 -6.00 -3.79 35.56
C GLU A 256 -5.23 -5.12 35.49
N GLY A 257 -4.69 -5.39 34.29
CA GLY A 257 -4.06 -6.66 33.96
C GLY A 257 -5.01 -7.75 33.44
N VAL A 258 -6.33 -7.55 33.41
CA VAL A 258 -7.27 -8.52 32.79
C VAL A 258 -7.25 -8.40 31.26
N GLN A 259 -7.22 -9.55 30.59
CA GLN A 259 -7.15 -9.70 29.13
C GLN A 259 -8.35 -9.07 28.40
N CYS A 260 -8.09 -8.23 27.40
CA CYS A 260 -9.09 -7.63 26.48
C CYS A 260 -10.32 -7.02 27.18
N ARG A 261 -10.13 -6.32 28.30
CA ARG A 261 -11.21 -5.88 29.21
C ARG A 261 -12.32 -5.05 28.53
N THR A 262 -11.97 -4.22 27.54
CA THR A 262 -12.88 -3.34 26.81
C THR A 262 -13.67 -4.12 25.77
N THR A 263 -12.97 -4.97 25.03
CA THR A 263 -13.55 -5.93 24.08
C THR A 263 -14.55 -6.84 24.81
N ARG A 264 -14.20 -7.30 26.02
CA ARG A 264 -15.07 -8.10 26.88
C ARG A 264 -16.28 -7.32 27.40
N ALA A 265 -16.13 -6.04 27.77
CA ALA A 265 -17.24 -5.19 28.18
C ALA A 265 -18.26 -4.98 27.03
N VAL A 266 -17.78 -4.78 25.79
CA VAL A 266 -18.61 -4.74 24.57
C VAL A 266 -19.33 -6.07 24.37
N CYS A 267 -18.60 -7.19 24.37
CA CYS A 267 -19.19 -8.52 24.19
C CYS A 267 -20.23 -8.84 25.27
N LEU A 268 -19.99 -8.48 26.52
CA LEU A 268 -20.90 -8.68 27.65
C LEU A 268 -22.20 -7.88 27.47
N ALA A 269 -22.14 -6.61 27.07
CA ALA A 269 -23.33 -5.79 26.82
C ALA A 269 -24.18 -6.37 25.67
N CYS A 270 -23.55 -6.65 24.52
CA CYS A 270 -24.23 -7.23 23.35
C CYS A 270 -24.80 -8.63 23.66
N ALA A 271 -24.09 -9.46 24.43
CA ALA A 271 -24.56 -10.77 24.83
C ALA A 271 -25.72 -10.70 25.84
N ALA A 272 -25.66 -9.81 26.83
CA ALA A 272 -26.75 -9.61 27.79
C ALA A 272 -28.02 -9.06 27.11
N TYR A 273 -27.86 -8.20 26.10
CA TYR A 273 -28.96 -7.66 25.30
C TYR A 273 -29.62 -8.74 24.44
N THR A 274 -28.84 -9.46 23.61
CA THR A 274 -29.34 -10.55 22.76
C THR A 274 -29.92 -11.71 23.57
N ALA A 275 -29.33 -12.06 24.71
CA ALA A 275 -29.88 -13.02 25.67
C ALA A 275 -31.17 -12.55 26.37
N SER A 276 -31.60 -11.30 26.16
CA SER A 276 -32.79 -10.71 26.79
C SER A 276 -32.72 -10.71 28.34
N VAL A 277 -31.53 -10.46 28.90
CA VAL A 277 -31.29 -10.35 30.35
C VAL A 277 -30.77 -8.99 30.80
N LEU A 278 -30.36 -8.12 29.86
CA LEU A 278 -29.82 -6.78 30.14
C LEU A 278 -30.73 -5.95 31.05
N ASP A 279 -32.05 -6.06 30.88
CA ASP A 279 -33.05 -5.34 31.68
C ASP A 279 -32.93 -5.57 33.19
N ASN A 280 -32.42 -6.74 33.61
CA ASN A 280 -32.20 -7.07 35.02
C ASN A 280 -31.08 -6.22 35.66
N ALA A 281 -30.17 -5.64 34.87
CA ALA A 281 -29.16 -4.69 35.35
C ALA A 281 -29.74 -3.28 35.57
N PHE A 282 -30.80 -2.91 34.85
CA PHE A 282 -31.37 -1.56 34.84
C PHE A 282 -32.40 -1.31 35.96
N GLY A 283 -32.63 -2.25 36.87
CA GLY A 283 -33.59 -2.12 37.98
C GLY A 283 -33.30 -1.02 39.03
N ARG A 284 -32.23 -0.23 38.85
CA ARG A 284 -31.90 0.98 39.64
C ARG A 284 -32.00 2.28 38.84
N LEU A 285 -32.27 2.23 37.53
CA LEU A 285 -32.44 3.39 36.66
C LEU A 285 -33.91 3.85 36.65
N ASP A 286 -34.13 5.14 36.40
CA ASP A 286 -35.44 5.64 36.00
C ASP A 286 -35.78 5.25 34.55
N TYR A 287 -36.97 5.66 34.07
CA TYR A 287 -37.46 5.28 32.74
C TYR A 287 -36.62 5.90 31.60
N GLU A 288 -36.16 7.13 31.76
CA GLU A 288 -35.45 7.89 30.72
C GLU A 288 -34.02 7.37 30.58
N ALA A 289 -33.32 7.20 31.70
CA ALA A 289 -31.98 6.60 31.75
C ALA A 289 -31.99 5.13 31.24
N ARG A 290 -33.08 4.39 31.43
CA ARG A 290 -33.22 2.99 30.96
C ARG A 290 -33.44 2.89 29.46
N GLU A 291 -34.33 3.69 28.86
CA GLU A 291 -34.47 3.69 27.38
C GLU A 291 -33.20 4.26 26.71
N ALA A 292 -32.52 5.25 27.31
CA ALA A 292 -31.22 5.73 26.84
C ALA A 292 -30.13 4.64 26.89
N ALA A 293 -30.08 3.84 27.96
CA ALA A 293 -29.12 2.74 28.09
C ALA A 293 -29.38 1.60 27.09
N PHE A 294 -30.65 1.34 26.72
CA PHE A 294 -30.97 0.44 25.61
C PHE A 294 -30.55 1.03 24.25
N GLN A 295 -30.83 2.31 23.99
CA GLN A 295 -30.42 2.98 22.74
C GLN A 295 -28.89 2.98 22.55
N ARG A 296 -28.10 3.25 23.61
CA ARG A 296 -26.64 3.13 23.55
C ARG A 296 -26.17 1.68 23.36
N CYS A 297 -26.93 0.69 23.83
CA CYS A 297 -26.64 -0.72 23.56
C CYS A 297 -26.95 -1.13 22.12
N ASP A 298 -28.01 -0.59 21.50
CA ASP A 298 -28.29 -0.75 20.07
C ASP A 298 -27.18 -0.09 19.21
N GLU A 299 -26.68 1.09 19.60
CA GLU A 299 -25.55 1.76 18.93
C GLU A 299 -24.26 0.94 18.99
N ILE A 300 -23.92 0.40 20.18
CA ILE A 300 -22.78 -0.51 20.34
C ILE A 300 -22.96 -1.78 19.50
N LEU A 301 -24.13 -2.40 19.54
CA LEU A 301 -24.40 -3.61 18.75
C LEU A 301 -24.27 -3.33 17.24
N GLY A 302 -24.85 -2.22 16.76
CA GLY A 302 -24.83 -1.81 15.36
C GLY A 302 -23.43 -1.50 14.82
N GLU A 303 -22.54 -0.94 15.65
CA GLU A 303 -21.16 -0.68 15.23
C GLU A 303 -20.31 -1.96 15.23
N PHE A 304 -20.41 -2.79 16.27
CA PHE A 304 -19.57 -3.98 16.41
C PHE A 304 -20.05 -5.20 15.60
N MET A 305 -21.31 -5.25 15.13
CA MET A 305 -21.79 -6.35 14.26
C MET A 305 -21.12 -6.37 12.86
N VAL A 306 -20.62 -5.22 12.40
CA VAL A 306 -19.89 -5.04 11.12
C VAL A 306 -18.41 -4.71 11.33
N TRP A 307 -17.85 -5.11 12.47
CA TRP A 307 -16.43 -4.97 12.79
C TRP A 307 -15.52 -5.66 11.74
N PRO A 308 -14.36 -5.07 11.37
CA PRO A 308 -13.77 -3.82 11.86
C PRO A 308 -14.20 -2.54 11.11
N PHE A 309 -15.13 -2.64 10.15
CA PHE A 309 -15.44 -1.57 9.19
C PHE A 309 -16.44 -0.53 9.72
N GLY A 310 -17.37 -0.97 10.58
CA GLY A 310 -18.32 -0.07 11.25
C GLY A 310 -19.57 0.25 10.42
N SER A 311 -20.61 0.74 11.11
CA SER A 311 -21.98 0.90 10.60
C SER A 311 -22.08 1.66 9.27
N GLY A 312 -21.32 2.75 9.11
CA GLY A 312 -21.36 3.62 7.92
C GLY A 312 -20.72 3.05 6.64
N SER A 313 -20.51 1.73 6.53
CA SER A 313 -19.84 1.10 5.37
C SER A 313 -20.67 0.04 4.62
N TRP A 314 -21.89 -0.29 5.08
CA TRP A 314 -22.71 -1.39 4.50
C TRP A 314 -24.22 -1.06 4.45
N ASP A 315 -24.61 0.00 3.74
CA ASP A 315 -26.01 0.45 3.65
C ASP A 315 -26.86 -0.38 2.64
N SER A 316 -26.87 -1.70 2.84
CA SER A 316 -27.63 -2.67 2.01
C SER A 316 -28.13 -3.91 2.76
N ALA A 317 -27.92 -4.02 4.07
CA ALA A 317 -28.39 -5.15 4.88
C ALA A 317 -29.85 -4.97 5.35
N PRO A 318 -30.78 -5.90 5.07
CA PRO A 318 -32.19 -5.76 5.47
C PRO A 318 -32.37 -6.02 6.98
N SER A 319 -32.46 -4.94 7.77
CA SER A 319 -32.75 -5.03 9.20
C SER A 319 -34.09 -5.74 9.49
N THR A 320 -34.04 -6.75 10.34
CA THR A 320 -35.20 -7.56 10.76
C THR A 320 -35.96 -6.96 11.95
N SER A 321 -35.46 -5.90 12.59
CA SER A 321 -36.04 -5.29 13.80
C SER A 321 -37.20 -4.30 13.54
N ARG A 322 -37.97 -4.50 12.45
CA ARG A 322 -39.05 -3.62 11.96
C ARG A 322 -40.24 -3.36 12.90
N ARG A 323 -40.19 -3.79 14.17
CA ARG A 323 -41.33 -3.78 15.12
C ARG A 323 -41.34 -2.63 16.14
N ARG A 324 -40.37 -1.70 16.11
CA ARG A 324 -40.35 -0.48 16.96
C ARG A 324 -40.10 0.84 16.20
N GLN A 325 -39.97 0.82 14.87
CA GLN A 325 -39.58 2.00 14.08
C GLN A 325 -40.71 3.03 13.85
N GLN A 326 -41.96 2.71 14.20
CA GLN A 326 -43.15 3.48 13.80
C GLN A 326 -43.48 4.70 14.70
N THR A 327 -42.54 5.15 15.54
CA THR A 327 -42.75 6.31 16.44
C THR A 327 -41.67 7.39 16.36
N ARG A 328 -40.61 7.22 15.54
CA ARG A 328 -39.55 8.23 15.35
C ARG A 328 -39.82 9.14 14.15
N ILE A 329 -40.92 9.91 14.21
CA ILE A 329 -41.16 11.08 13.33
C ILE A 329 -41.50 12.30 14.19
N ALA A 330 -40.62 12.59 15.15
CA ALA A 330 -40.59 13.81 15.95
C ALA A 330 -39.17 13.95 16.55
N MET A 331 -38.61 15.16 16.50
CA MET A 331 -37.22 15.50 16.86
C MET A 331 -36.16 14.83 15.97
N GLY A 332 -35.46 15.63 15.16
CA GLY A 332 -34.45 15.14 14.20
C GLY A 332 -33.02 15.23 14.73
N SER A 333 -32.29 14.13 14.63
CA SER A 333 -30.82 14.04 14.70
C SER A 333 -30.40 12.64 14.25
N GLU A 334 -30.15 12.43 12.95
CA GLU A 334 -29.86 11.09 12.41
C GLU A 334 -28.36 10.70 12.47
N ASN A 335 -27.45 11.62 12.83
CA ASN A 335 -25.99 11.39 12.80
C ASN A 335 -25.28 11.28 14.17
N SER A 336 -25.95 11.54 15.30
CA SER A 336 -25.26 11.66 16.61
C SER A 336 -24.85 10.33 17.27
N GLY A 337 -25.36 9.17 16.80
CA GLY A 337 -25.13 7.88 17.45
C GLY A 337 -23.68 7.39 17.36
N ARG A 338 -23.03 7.51 16.19
CA ARG A 338 -21.67 6.99 15.96
C ARG A 338 -20.64 7.67 16.87
N GLU A 339 -20.75 8.99 17.05
CA GLU A 339 -19.87 9.79 17.94
C GLU A 339 -19.92 9.31 19.40
N SER A 340 -21.10 8.86 19.86
CA SER A 340 -21.33 8.34 21.21
C SER A 340 -20.42 7.13 21.54
N VAL A 341 -20.01 6.37 20.52
CA VAL A 341 -19.27 5.10 20.65
C VAL A 341 -17.79 5.19 20.21
N LEU A 342 -17.34 6.31 19.62
CA LEU A 342 -16.01 6.39 18.97
C LEU A 342 -14.83 6.04 19.89
N GLY A 343 -14.82 6.51 21.14
CA GLY A 343 -13.72 6.20 22.07
C GLY A 343 -13.72 4.74 22.53
N LEU A 344 -14.89 4.09 22.58
CA LEU A 344 -15.01 2.64 22.83
C LEU A 344 -14.46 1.83 21.64
N VAL A 345 -14.72 2.27 20.40
CA VAL A 345 -14.09 1.70 19.19
C VAL A 345 -12.57 1.86 19.21
N GLN A 346 -12.06 3.05 19.56
CA GLN A 346 -10.61 3.32 19.64
C GLN A 346 -9.92 2.44 20.71
N GLU A 347 -10.53 2.27 21.87
CA GLU A 347 -9.96 1.48 22.96
C GLU A 347 -9.98 -0.03 22.64
N VAL A 348 -11.04 -0.55 22.00
CA VAL A 348 -11.05 -1.93 21.48
C VAL A 348 -10.00 -2.14 20.39
N LYS A 349 -9.81 -1.19 19.46
CA LYS A 349 -8.70 -1.28 18.48
C LYS A 349 -7.33 -1.39 19.16
N ARG A 350 -7.12 -0.71 20.29
CA ARG A 350 -5.85 -0.75 21.04
C ARG A 350 -5.61 -2.09 21.77
N GLU A 351 -6.66 -2.79 22.19
CA GLU A 351 -6.54 -4.11 22.83
C GLU A 351 -6.19 -5.23 21.84
N MET A 352 -6.47 -5.06 20.55
CA MET A 352 -6.22 -6.05 19.50
C MET A 352 -4.74 -6.07 19.08
N ILE A 353 -3.84 -6.42 20.01
CA ILE A 353 -2.40 -6.59 19.72
C ILE A 353 -2.19 -7.83 18.84
N GLY A 354 -1.99 -7.60 17.55
CA GLY A 354 -1.58 -8.59 16.57
C GLY A 354 -1.45 -7.96 15.18
N GLU A 355 -0.26 -8.04 14.58
CA GLU A 355 -0.02 -7.72 13.18
C GLU A 355 -0.66 -8.78 12.27
N GLU A 356 -1.97 -8.70 12.09
CA GLU A 356 -2.62 -9.27 10.92
C GLU A 356 -2.93 -8.11 9.95
N ASP A 357 -1.93 -7.66 9.20
CA ASP A 357 -2.20 -6.90 7.98
C ASP A 357 -2.68 -7.84 6.86
N VAL A 358 -3.86 -8.37 7.12
CA VAL A 358 -4.66 -9.13 6.18
C VAL A 358 -5.22 -8.25 5.07
N GLY A 359 -4.96 -6.94 5.06
CA GLY A 359 -5.11 -6.07 3.90
C GLY A 359 -4.10 -6.44 2.82
N TYR A 360 -2.81 -6.40 3.15
CA TYR A 360 -1.74 -6.75 2.21
C TYR A 360 -1.78 -8.21 1.72
N GLU A 361 -2.01 -9.20 2.60
CA GLU A 361 -2.12 -10.61 2.17
C GLU A 361 -3.29 -10.83 1.20
N LEU A 362 -4.40 -10.12 1.40
CA LEU A 362 -5.56 -10.19 0.51
C LEU A 362 -5.25 -9.53 -0.83
N VAL A 363 -4.60 -8.36 -0.82
CA VAL A 363 -4.22 -7.63 -2.04
C VAL A 363 -3.20 -8.40 -2.87
N SER A 364 -2.17 -9.01 -2.26
CA SER A 364 -1.21 -9.84 -3.00
C SER A 364 -1.82 -11.14 -3.54
N GLY A 365 -2.82 -11.70 -2.85
CA GLY A 365 -3.56 -12.89 -3.28
C GLY A 365 -4.51 -12.68 -4.47
N VAL A 366 -5.03 -11.47 -4.69
CA VAL A 366 -5.97 -11.17 -5.80
C VAL A 366 -5.30 -10.70 -7.11
N LEU A 367 -3.99 -10.43 -7.11
CA LEU A 367 -3.27 -10.10 -8.34
C LEU A 367 -3.00 -11.35 -9.18
N GLU A 368 -3.46 -11.36 -10.43
CA GLU A 368 -3.26 -12.45 -11.39
C GLU A 368 -1.96 -12.24 -12.20
N ASN A 369 -1.35 -13.33 -12.70
CA ASN A 369 -0.18 -13.19 -13.57
C ASN A 369 -0.59 -12.52 -14.90
N ASP A 370 0.29 -11.69 -15.47
CA ASP A 370 0.02 -10.79 -16.61
C ASP A 370 -0.89 -9.58 -16.28
N ASP A 371 -1.30 -9.36 -15.01
CA ASP A 371 -2.10 -8.18 -14.65
C ASP A 371 -1.45 -6.85 -15.08
N TYR A 372 -2.30 -5.95 -15.57
CA TYR A 372 -1.93 -4.59 -15.97
C TYR A 372 -2.17 -3.66 -14.77
N ILE A 373 -1.09 -3.19 -14.16
CA ILE A 373 -1.09 -2.48 -12.87
C ILE A 373 -0.55 -1.07 -13.07
N GLY A 374 -1.36 -0.07 -12.72
CA GLY A 374 -0.95 1.33 -12.65
C GLY A 374 -0.58 1.76 -11.24
N TRP A 375 0.53 2.47 -11.08
CA TRP A 375 0.93 3.12 -9.83
C TRP A 375 0.86 4.64 -9.96
N SER A 376 0.54 5.32 -8.86
CA SER A 376 0.85 6.75 -8.74
C SER A 376 2.36 6.99 -8.67
N GLY A 377 2.76 8.26 -8.79
CA GLY A 377 4.12 8.70 -8.49
C GLY A 377 4.96 9.13 -9.69
N PHE A 378 5.90 10.03 -9.41
CA PHE A 378 6.72 10.71 -10.42
C PHE A 378 8.04 11.17 -9.80
N THR A 379 9.16 10.74 -10.39
CA THR A 379 10.56 11.02 -9.98
C THR A 379 10.96 10.64 -8.54
N GLY A 380 10.30 9.62 -7.98
CA GLY A 380 10.62 9.08 -6.65
C GLY A 380 9.86 9.74 -5.50
N VAL A 381 8.68 10.32 -5.80
CA VAL A 381 7.72 10.82 -4.80
C VAL A 381 6.28 10.49 -5.17
N GLY A 382 5.38 10.36 -4.19
CA GLY A 382 3.93 10.15 -4.43
C GLY A 382 3.54 8.77 -4.97
N TYR A 383 4.35 7.74 -4.72
CA TYR A 383 4.17 6.36 -5.22
C TYR A 383 3.71 5.42 -4.09
N PRO A 384 2.91 4.37 -4.37
CA PRO A 384 2.57 3.36 -3.37
C PRO A 384 3.82 2.62 -2.90
N LYS A 385 3.90 2.33 -1.60
CA LYS A 385 5.10 1.80 -0.93
C LYS A 385 4.82 0.46 -0.29
N SER A 386 3.78 0.39 0.54
CA SER A 386 3.52 -0.73 1.43
C SER A 386 2.86 -1.91 0.69
N VAL A 387 1.89 -1.63 -0.20
CA VAL A 387 1.24 -2.67 -1.02
C VAL A 387 2.26 -3.32 -1.98
N PRO A 388 3.04 -2.57 -2.80
CA PRO A 388 4.09 -3.18 -3.63
C PRO A 388 5.14 -3.96 -2.83
N THR A 389 5.52 -3.47 -1.65
CA THR A 389 6.50 -4.14 -0.78
C THR A 389 5.97 -5.50 -0.33
N ALA A 390 4.74 -5.54 0.23
CA ALA A 390 4.15 -6.77 0.72
C ALA A 390 3.83 -7.80 -0.40
N ILE A 391 3.54 -7.35 -1.63
CA ILE A 391 3.44 -8.25 -2.80
C ILE A 391 4.79 -8.94 -3.08
N ALA A 392 5.90 -8.20 -2.97
CA ALA A 392 7.24 -8.78 -3.11
C ALA A 392 7.59 -9.72 -1.94
N ASP A 393 7.26 -9.35 -0.70
CA ASP A 393 7.41 -10.21 0.48
C ASP A 393 6.66 -11.54 0.33
N HIS A 394 5.39 -11.49 -0.07
CA HIS A 394 4.57 -12.69 -0.31
C HIS A 394 5.20 -13.61 -1.38
N ILE A 395 5.71 -13.02 -2.45
CA ILE A 395 6.36 -13.75 -3.56
C ILE A 395 7.68 -14.40 -3.13
N GLU A 396 8.49 -13.73 -2.30
CA GLU A 396 9.74 -14.28 -1.77
C GLU A 396 9.47 -15.36 -0.71
N GLN A 397 8.62 -15.09 0.28
CA GLN A 397 8.30 -16.01 1.38
C GLN A 397 7.67 -17.32 0.88
N ASN A 398 6.79 -17.26 -0.12
CA ASN A 398 6.15 -18.44 -0.71
C ASN A 398 6.94 -19.00 -1.93
N ASN A 399 8.11 -18.45 -2.24
CA ASN A 399 8.99 -18.86 -3.33
C ASN A 399 8.29 -18.95 -4.71
N LEU A 400 7.34 -18.05 -4.97
CA LEU A 400 6.41 -18.17 -6.11
C LEU A 400 7.09 -18.09 -7.48
N GLN A 401 8.28 -17.48 -7.56
CA GLN A 401 9.08 -17.36 -8.79
C GLN A 401 9.73 -18.69 -9.22
N ALA A 402 9.86 -19.69 -8.34
CA ALA A 402 10.58 -20.92 -8.63
C ALA A 402 9.81 -21.92 -9.51
N ASN A 403 8.47 -21.87 -9.51
CA ASN A 403 7.62 -22.72 -10.34
C ASN A 403 6.89 -21.88 -11.42
N PRO A 404 7.02 -22.21 -12.72
CA PRO A 404 6.31 -21.51 -13.80
C PRO A 404 4.79 -21.38 -13.61
N SER A 405 4.11 -22.30 -12.90
CA SER A 405 2.66 -22.22 -12.67
C SER A 405 2.25 -21.29 -11.52
N THR A 406 3.19 -20.89 -10.66
CA THR A 406 2.95 -19.92 -9.56
C THR A 406 3.57 -18.56 -9.83
N LYS A 407 4.42 -18.46 -10.86
CA LYS A 407 5.15 -17.25 -11.21
C LYS A 407 4.19 -16.06 -11.41
N LYS A 408 4.56 -14.93 -10.81
CA LYS A 408 3.87 -13.64 -10.95
C LYS A 408 4.77 -12.67 -11.70
N LYS A 409 4.32 -12.20 -12.85
CA LYS A 409 4.97 -11.18 -13.67
C LYS A 409 3.91 -10.24 -14.26
N PHE A 410 4.09 -8.93 -14.09
CA PHE A 410 3.05 -7.91 -14.26
C PHE A 410 3.42 -6.87 -15.31
N ASN A 411 2.42 -6.22 -15.89
CA ASN A 411 2.59 -5.11 -16.85
C ASN A 411 2.43 -3.79 -16.09
N LEU A 412 3.55 -3.08 -15.84
CA LEU A 412 3.64 -1.96 -14.90
C LEU A 412 3.58 -0.59 -15.61
N PHE A 413 2.67 0.25 -15.14
CA PHE A 413 2.40 1.59 -15.65
C PHE A 413 2.58 2.60 -14.52
N VAL A 414 3.39 3.64 -14.71
CA VAL A 414 3.63 4.67 -13.68
C VAL A 414 3.80 6.02 -14.36
N GLY A 415 3.62 7.14 -13.65
CA GLY A 415 3.78 8.47 -14.26
C GLY A 415 5.19 8.69 -14.85
N ALA A 416 6.20 8.47 -14.02
CA ALA A 416 7.60 8.37 -14.43
C ALA A 416 8.33 7.31 -13.58
N SER A 417 9.45 7.66 -12.93
CA SER A 417 10.17 6.80 -11.97
C SER A 417 9.61 6.90 -10.55
N VAL A 418 9.83 5.85 -9.76
CA VAL A 418 9.44 5.74 -8.33
C VAL A 418 10.67 5.43 -7.45
N GLY A 419 10.46 5.21 -6.15
CA GLY A 419 11.52 4.81 -5.24
C GLY A 419 12.15 3.45 -5.60
N PRO A 420 13.49 3.34 -5.62
CA PRO A 420 14.18 2.12 -6.03
C PRO A 420 13.97 0.96 -5.05
N GLU A 421 13.75 1.22 -3.76
CA GLU A 421 13.47 0.19 -2.75
C GLU A 421 12.25 -0.68 -3.08
N VAL A 422 11.27 -0.11 -3.80
CA VAL A 422 10.12 -0.82 -4.35
C VAL A 422 10.42 -1.38 -5.75
N GLU A 423 10.77 -0.52 -6.71
CA GLU A 423 10.83 -0.89 -8.13
C GLU A 423 12.02 -1.79 -8.49
N ASP A 424 13.21 -1.56 -7.92
CA ASP A 424 14.35 -2.46 -8.12
C ASP A 424 14.11 -3.81 -7.43
N ARG A 425 13.36 -3.87 -6.32
CA ARG A 425 12.95 -5.16 -5.70
C ARG A 425 12.09 -5.96 -6.67
N TRP A 426 11.05 -5.35 -7.25
CA TRP A 426 10.21 -5.99 -8.27
C TRP A 426 11.02 -6.45 -9.50
N ALA A 427 11.95 -5.63 -10.00
CA ALA A 427 12.78 -5.98 -11.15
C ALA A 427 13.83 -7.08 -10.87
N ARG A 428 14.35 -7.13 -9.64
CA ARG A 428 15.28 -8.16 -9.13
C ARG A 428 14.60 -9.52 -8.97
N LEU A 429 13.32 -9.52 -8.55
CA LEU A 429 12.47 -10.70 -8.45
C LEU A 429 11.85 -11.14 -9.80
N ASP A 430 12.24 -10.50 -10.90
CA ASP A 430 11.71 -10.73 -12.25
C ASP A 430 10.19 -10.55 -12.38
N MET A 431 9.58 -9.72 -11.52
CA MET A 431 8.12 -9.50 -11.45
C MET A 431 7.58 -8.53 -12.51
N ILE A 432 8.42 -7.94 -13.37
CA ILE A 432 7.99 -6.93 -14.35
C ILE A 432 8.11 -7.48 -15.78
N ALA A 433 6.99 -7.69 -16.47
CA ALA A 433 6.91 -8.11 -17.87
C ALA A 433 7.10 -6.92 -18.82
N ARG A 434 6.41 -5.81 -18.52
CA ARG A 434 6.42 -4.55 -19.26
C ARG A 434 6.58 -3.37 -18.30
N ARG A 435 7.26 -2.30 -18.73
CA ARG A 435 7.31 -1.03 -18.01
C ARG A 435 7.15 0.15 -18.98
N TYR A 436 6.34 1.11 -18.57
CA TYR A 436 6.11 2.39 -19.24
C TYR A 436 6.09 3.52 -18.21
N PRO A 437 6.49 4.77 -18.52
CA PRO A 437 7.25 5.25 -19.68
C PRO A 437 8.69 5.73 -19.33
N HIS A 438 9.10 5.71 -18.07
CA HIS A 438 10.40 6.22 -17.62
C HIS A 438 10.82 5.54 -16.30
N GLN A 439 12.10 5.19 -16.14
CA GLN A 439 12.65 4.55 -14.93
C GLN A 439 14.03 5.12 -14.57
N VAL A 440 14.54 4.84 -13.37
CA VAL A 440 15.91 5.23 -12.94
C VAL A 440 16.64 4.17 -12.08
N GLY A 441 16.06 2.97 -11.94
CA GLY A 441 16.53 1.94 -11.00
C GLY A 441 17.63 1.05 -11.58
N LYS A 442 18.53 0.55 -10.73
CA LYS A 442 19.73 -0.21 -11.11
C LYS A 442 19.45 -1.68 -11.48
N ASP A 443 18.43 -2.29 -10.88
CA ASP A 443 17.97 -3.64 -11.19
C ASP A 443 16.95 -3.63 -12.33
N ILE A 444 16.08 -2.60 -12.42
CA ILE A 444 15.17 -2.43 -13.56
C ILE A 444 15.91 -2.06 -14.85
N ALA A 445 16.83 -1.08 -14.84
CA ALA A 445 17.65 -0.79 -16.02
C ALA A 445 18.50 -2.02 -16.45
N ARG A 446 18.97 -2.84 -15.50
CA ARG A 446 19.65 -4.11 -15.83
C ARG A 446 18.70 -5.15 -16.42
N GLY A 447 17.46 -5.23 -15.94
CA GLY A 447 16.43 -6.12 -16.50
C GLY A 447 16.02 -5.73 -17.93
N ILE A 448 15.94 -4.43 -18.21
CA ILE A 448 15.65 -3.87 -19.55
C ILE A 448 16.81 -4.18 -20.50
N ASN A 449 18.03 -3.77 -20.17
CA ASN A 449 19.21 -3.97 -21.01
C ASN A 449 19.62 -5.45 -21.16
N ALA A 450 19.09 -6.36 -20.34
CA ALA A 450 19.24 -7.81 -20.47
C ALA A 450 18.03 -8.50 -21.15
N GLY A 451 17.06 -7.75 -21.68
CA GLY A 451 15.88 -8.28 -22.37
C GLY A 451 14.87 -9.02 -21.48
N ARG A 452 15.01 -8.98 -20.14
CA ARG A 452 14.06 -9.61 -19.19
C ARG A 452 12.78 -8.81 -18.98
N ILE A 453 12.85 -7.50 -19.22
CA ILE A 453 11.77 -6.53 -19.02
C ILE A 453 11.57 -5.78 -20.34
N ASN A 454 10.35 -5.81 -20.89
CA ASN A 454 10.04 -5.04 -22.10
C ASN A 454 9.77 -3.58 -21.70
N PHE A 455 10.71 -2.69 -21.98
CA PHE A 455 10.51 -1.25 -21.78
C PHE A 455 10.06 -0.59 -23.07
N ALA A 456 9.18 0.39 -22.95
CA ALA A 456 8.91 1.36 -24.02
C ALA A 456 8.69 2.72 -23.36
N ASP A 457 9.64 3.61 -23.54
CA ASP A 457 9.50 5.01 -23.18
C ASP A 457 8.63 5.77 -24.16
N LYS A 458 8.13 6.91 -23.68
CA LYS A 458 7.16 7.75 -24.36
C LYS A 458 7.28 9.17 -23.80
N HIS A 459 7.08 10.15 -24.67
CA HIS A 459 6.63 11.50 -24.31
C HIS A 459 5.68 11.46 -23.10
N LEU A 460 6.04 12.13 -22.01
CA LEU A 460 5.27 12.07 -20.76
C LEU A 460 3.93 12.80 -20.88
N SER A 461 3.79 13.74 -21.82
CA SER A 461 2.51 14.32 -22.24
C SER A 461 1.57 13.29 -22.89
N MET A 462 2.11 12.34 -23.65
CA MET A 462 1.34 11.37 -24.45
C MET A 462 1.06 10.06 -23.71
N PHE A 463 1.89 9.67 -22.74
CA PHE A 463 1.68 8.43 -22.01
C PHE A 463 0.27 8.31 -21.36
N PRO A 464 -0.27 9.33 -20.68
CA PRO A 464 -1.58 9.22 -20.01
C PRO A 464 -2.74 9.12 -21.02
N GLN A 465 -2.76 9.93 -22.08
CA GLN A 465 -3.80 9.83 -23.11
C GLN A 465 -3.75 8.49 -23.86
N ASP A 466 -2.57 8.00 -24.26
CA ASP A 466 -2.42 6.73 -24.98
C ASP A 466 -2.87 5.53 -24.12
N LEU A 467 -2.76 5.66 -22.79
CA LEU A 467 -3.36 4.74 -21.82
C LEU A 467 -4.90 4.82 -21.84
N THR A 468 -5.49 6.02 -21.79
CA THR A 468 -6.97 6.17 -21.90
C THR A 468 -7.53 5.72 -23.25
N TYR A 469 -6.72 5.74 -24.32
CA TYR A 469 -7.08 5.19 -25.64
C TYR A 469 -7.00 3.65 -25.70
N GLY A 470 -6.47 3.00 -24.66
CA GLY A 470 -6.29 1.54 -24.61
C GLY A 470 -5.16 1.02 -25.51
N TYR A 471 -4.25 1.86 -25.99
CA TYR A 471 -3.17 1.43 -26.89
C TYR A 471 -2.20 0.45 -26.23
N TYR A 472 -1.96 0.59 -24.93
CA TYR A 472 -1.14 -0.35 -24.17
C TYR A 472 -1.88 -1.66 -23.85
N SER A 473 -3.22 -1.64 -23.76
CA SER A 473 -4.05 -2.81 -23.45
C SER A 473 -4.46 -3.63 -24.67
N LEU A 474 -3.98 -3.30 -25.87
CA LEU A 474 -4.22 -4.08 -27.12
C LEU A 474 -3.75 -5.56 -27.05
N ARG A 475 -3.03 -5.94 -25.99
CA ARG A 475 -2.56 -7.31 -25.72
C ARG A 475 -2.98 -7.83 -24.34
N LYS A 476 -3.90 -7.15 -23.63
CA LYS A 476 -4.46 -7.58 -22.35
C LYS A 476 -5.30 -8.85 -22.59
N THR A 477 -5.09 -9.90 -21.79
CA THR A 477 -5.70 -11.22 -22.04
C THR A 477 -6.89 -11.55 -21.14
N HIS A 478 -7.05 -10.84 -20.01
CA HIS A 478 -8.04 -11.09 -18.96
C HIS A 478 -8.52 -9.78 -18.29
N GLY A 479 -9.44 -9.87 -17.32
CA GLY A 479 -10.12 -8.72 -16.71
C GLY A 479 -11.16 -8.06 -17.63
N ASP A 480 -11.71 -6.90 -17.23
CA ASP A 480 -12.67 -6.16 -18.07
C ASP A 480 -11.97 -5.64 -19.35
N PRO A 481 -12.44 -6.01 -20.56
CA PRO A 481 -11.88 -5.52 -21.82
C PRO A 481 -12.17 -4.03 -22.07
N LYS A 482 -13.07 -3.39 -21.31
CA LYS A 482 -13.33 -1.94 -21.37
C LYS A 482 -12.36 -1.11 -20.54
N LYS A 483 -11.53 -1.75 -19.70
CA LYS A 483 -10.60 -1.09 -18.77
C LYS A 483 -9.15 -1.40 -19.15
N PRO A 484 -8.36 -0.41 -19.61
CA PRO A 484 -6.97 -0.64 -20.01
C PRO A 484 -6.08 -1.26 -18.93
N LEU A 485 -6.37 -1.02 -17.63
CA LEU A 485 -5.67 -1.62 -16.51
C LEU A 485 -6.60 -2.55 -15.71
N ASN A 486 -6.04 -3.62 -15.13
CA ASN A 486 -6.72 -4.43 -14.12
C ASN A 486 -6.77 -3.65 -12.78
N TRP A 487 -5.69 -2.97 -12.43
CA TRP A 487 -5.50 -2.35 -11.11
C TRP A 487 -4.92 -0.95 -11.19
N ALA A 488 -5.35 -0.08 -10.28
CA ALA A 488 -4.63 1.10 -9.85
C ALA A 488 -4.24 0.92 -8.37
N ILE A 489 -2.98 1.23 -8.02
CA ILE A 489 -2.49 1.29 -6.64
C ILE A 489 -1.91 2.70 -6.45
N ILE A 490 -2.52 3.52 -5.61
CA ILE A 490 -2.22 4.96 -5.54
C ILE A 490 -1.93 5.40 -4.11
N GLU A 491 -1.01 6.34 -3.95
CA GLU A 491 -0.76 7.03 -2.69
C GLU A 491 -1.60 8.31 -2.58
N ALA A 492 -2.13 8.57 -1.39
CA ALA A 492 -2.95 9.71 -1.04
C ALA A 492 -2.47 10.35 0.28
N THR A 493 -2.65 11.66 0.45
CA THR A 493 -2.43 12.36 1.73
C THR A 493 -3.71 12.58 2.52
N ALA A 494 -4.85 12.61 1.82
CA ALA A 494 -6.19 12.66 2.40
C ALA A 494 -7.23 12.11 1.43
N ILE A 495 -8.43 11.88 1.95
CA ILE A 495 -9.65 11.60 1.19
C ILE A 495 -10.69 12.63 1.66
N THR A 496 -11.30 13.35 0.73
CA THR A 496 -12.35 14.37 0.98
C THR A 496 -13.66 13.73 1.45
N GLU A 497 -14.61 14.52 1.99
CA GLU A 497 -15.95 14.02 2.35
C GLU A 497 -16.69 13.40 1.15
N ASP A 498 -16.49 13.94 -0.06
CA ASP A 498 -17.03 13.40 -1.32
C ASP A 498 -16.23 12.18 -1.84
N GLY A 499 -15.35 11.59 -1.03
CA GLY A 499 -14.55 10.40 -1.37
C GLY A 499 -13.42 10.64 -2.40
N HIS A 500 -13.25 11.85 -2.90
CA HIS A 500 -12.19 12.20 -3.86
C HIS A 500 -10.80 12.18 -3.19
N ILE A 501 -9.77 11.82 -3.95
CA ILE A 501 -8.43 11.52 -3.43
C ILE A 501 -7.50 12.73 -3.54
N ILE A 502 -6.86 13.13 -2.45
CA ILE A 502 -5.80 14.15 -2.44
C ILE A 502 -4.44 13.47 -2.67
N PRO A 503 -3.71 13.75 -3.78
CA PRO A 503 -2.41 13.14 -4.04
C PRO A 503 -1.31 13.54 -3.05
N GLY A 504 -0.17 12.84 -3.15
CA GLY A 504 1.09 13.22 -2.51
C GLY A 504 1.82 14.37 -3.20
N ALA A 505 3.14 14.40 -3.03
CA ALA A 505 4.04 15.40 -3.62
C ALA A 505 4.18 15.29 -5.16
N SER A 506 3.44 14.40 -5.82
CA SER A 506 3.28 14.38 -7.28
C SER A 506 1.88 13.96 -7.71
N VAL A 507 1.52 14.30 -8.96
CA VAL A 507 0.30 13.83 -9.63
C VAL A 507 0.66 12.81 -10.72
N GLY A 508 1.66 13.10 -11.57
CA GLY A 508 2.03 12.23 -12.68
C GLY A 508 0.84 11.85 -13.57
N ALA A 509 0.70 10.56 -13.87
CA ALA A 509 -0.41 9.98 -14.65
C ALA A 509 -1.54 9.41 -13.76
N THR A 510 -1.57 9.76 -12.46
CA THR A 510 -2.50 9.14 -11.50
C THR A 510 -3.99 9.30 -11.87
N PRO A 511 -4.48 10.46 -12.35
CA PRO A 511 -5.88 10.60 -12.77
C PRO A 511 -6.24 9.65 -13.93
N GLU A 512 -5.38 9.54 -14.94
CA GLU A 512 -5.60 8.65 -16.09
C GLU A 512 -5.48 7.17 -15.71
N ILE A 513 -4.62 6.82 -14.76
CA ILE A 513 -4.52 5.47 -14.17
C ILE A 513 -5.80 5.11 -13.41
N VAL A 514 -6.32 6.02 -12.58
CA VAL A 514 -7.60 5.87 -11.86
C VAL A 514 -8.79 5.77 -12.81
N GLN A 515 -8.80 6.53 -13.90
CA GLN A 515 -9.80 6.46 -14.98
C GLN A 515 -9.75 5.10 -15.70
N SER A 516 -8.55 4.59 -15.98
CA SER A 516 -8.30 3.41 -16.85
C SER A 516 -8.36 2.06 -16.14
N ALA A 517 -8.26 2.00 -14.81
CA ALA A 517 -8.30 0.75 -14.06
C ALA A 517 -9.71 0.15 -13.95
N GLU A 518 -9.77 -1.17 -13.74
CA GLU A 518 -10.96 -1.87 -13.26
C GLU A 518 -11.11 -1.60 -11.75
N LYS A 519 -10.16 -2.08 -10.94
CA LYS A 519 -10.16 -1.98 -9.47
C LYS A 519 -9.10 -1.00 -8.95
N ILE A 520 -9.29 -0.47 -7.75
CA ILE A 520 -8.42 0.54 -7.13
C ILE A 520 -8.07 0.15 -5.68
N ILE A 521 -6.82 0.36 -5.30
CA ILE A 521 -6.27 0.24 -3.94
C ILE A 521 -5.62 1.59 -3.59
N ILE A 522 -5.87 2.10 -2.38
CA ILE A 522 -5.37 3.42 -1.94
C ILE A 522 -4.53 3.26 -0.68
N GLU A 523 -3.27 3.68 -0.73
CA GLU A 523 -2.42 3.90 0.44
C GLU A 523 -2.59 5.36 0.92
N VAL A 524 -3.29 5.56 2.03
CA VAL A 524 -3.38 6.87 2.70
C VAL A 524 -2.16 7.02 3.61
N ASN A 525 -1.25 7.91 3.25
CA ASN A 525 0.03 8.09 3.94
C ASN A 525 -0.09 9.15 5.04
N THR A 526 -0.22 8.70 6.30
CA THR A 526 -0.55 9.55 7.45
C THR A 526 0.66 10.31 8.05
N THR A 527 1.87 10.13 7.51
CA THR A 527 3.04 10.95 7.88
C THR A 527 3.28 12.14 6.96
N ILE A 528 2.63 12.19 5.79
CA ILE A 528 2.67 13.34 4.88
C ILE A 528 1.50 14.29 5.25
N PRO A 529 1.72 15.62 5.33
CA PRO A 529 0.62 16.56 5.57
C PRO A 529 -0.47 16.47 4.49
N ASN A 530 -1.73 16.79 4.81
CA ASN A 530 -2.77 16.96 3.79
C ASN A 530 -2.35 18.06 2.80
N LEU A 531 -2.13 17.70 1.54
CA LEU A 531 -1.71 18.62 0.47
C LEU A 531 -2.90 19.17 -0.33
N GLU A 532 -4.10 19.11 0.21
CA GLU A 532 -5.31 19.62 -0.43
C GLU A 532 -5.17 21.07 -0.88
N GLY A 533 -5.67 21.34 -2.08
CA GLY A 533 -5.50 22.62 -2.75
C GLY A 533 -4.15 22.81 -3.43
N LEU A 534 -3.13 21.97 -3.23
CA LEU A 534 -1.87 22.07 -3.98
C LEU A 534 -2.03 21.65 -5.45
N HIS A 535 -3.00 20.79 -5.74
CA HIS A 535 -3.20 20.17 -7.05
C HIS A 535 -4.25 20.88 -7.91
N ASP A 536 -4.15 20.71 -9.22
CA ASP A 536 -5.14 21.10 -10.23
C ASP A 536 -5.31 19.92 -11.22
N ILE A 537 -6.40 19.18 -11.05
CA ILE A 537 -6.67 17.89 -11.67
C ILE A 537 -7.71 18.06 -12.78
N ASN A 538 -7.35 17.64 -14.00
CA ASN A 538 -8.25 17.62 -15.14
C ASN A 538 -8.59 16.18 -15.55
N HIS A 539 -9.82 15.96 -16.01
CA HIS A 539 -10.18 14.71 -16.68
C HIS A 539 -9.55 14.61 -18.08
N SER A 540 -9.13 13.40 -18.46
CA SER A 540 -8.65 13.12 -19.81
C SER A 540 -9.79 12.79 -20.76
N PHE A 541 -10.14 13.77 -21.60
CA PHE A 541 -11.11 13.63 -22.68
C PHE A 541 -10.49 12.98 -23.93
N VAL A 542 -11.22 12.04 -24.53
CA VAL A 542 -10.82 11.37 -25.77
C VAL A 542 -11.24 12.16 -27.03
N PRO A 543 -10.48 12.09 -28.13
CA PRO A 543 -10.90 12.60 -29.44
C PRO A 543 -12.23 11.95 -29.92
N PRO A 544 -13.00 12.63 -30.78
CA PRO A 544 -12.72 13.92 -31.41
C PRO A 544 -13.04 15.14 -30.52
N ASN A 545 -13.74 14.96 -29.39
CA ASN A 545 -14.36 16.07 -28.64
C ASN A 545 -13.51 16.60 -27.47
N ARG A 546 -12.17 16.48 -27.55
CA ARG A 546 -11.27 17.00 -26.51
C ARG A 546 -11.39 18.53 -26.43
N GLN A 547 -11.57 19.04 -25.22
CA GLN A 547 -11.63 20.47 -24.95
C GLN A 547 -10.20 21.07 -24.84
N PRO A 548 -9.98 22.34 -25.24
CA PRO A 548 -8.69 22.99 -25.10
C PRO A 548 -8.36 23.27 -23.63
N TYR A 549 -7.09 23.25 -23.26
CA TYR A 549 -6.67 23.61 -21.91
C TYR A 549 -6.60 25.13 -21.78
N VAL A 550 -7.50 25.74 -20.99
CA VAL A 550 -7.64 27.21 -20.86
C VAL A 550 -6.60 27.82 -19.91
N VAL A 551 -5.35 27.40 -20.03
CA VAL A 551 -4.19 27.96 -19.32
C VAL A 551 -3.57 29.07 -20.16
N THR A 552 -3.39 30.25 -19.56
CA THR A 552 -2.76 31.44 -20.17
C THR A 552 -1.59 31.99 -19.36
N HIS A 553 -1.57 31.73 -18.05
CA HIS A 553 -0.47 31.99 -17.12
C HIS A 553 -0.20 30.73 -16.27
N PRO A 554 1.02 30.53 -15.74
CA PRO A 554 1.36 29.30 -15.01
C PRO A 554 0.44 28.95 -13.83
N GLN A 555 -0.08 29.98 -13.17
CA GLN A 555 -0.95 29.94 -11.99
C GLN A 555 -2.44 29.65 -12.29
N ASP A 556 -2.86 29.59 -13.55
CA ASP A 556 -4.30 29.45 -13.91
C ASP A 556 -4.82 28.05 -13.57
N ARG A 557 -5.69 27.93 -12.56
CA ARG A 557 -6.37 26.67 -12.21
C ARG A 557 -7.54 26.43 -13.16
N ILE A 558 -7.64 25.21 -13.68
CA ILE A 558 -8.61 24.81 -14.71
C ILE A 558 -9.33 23.49 -14.39
N GLY A 559 -9.12 22.93 -13.20
CA GLY A 559 -9.62 21.62 -12.79
C GLY A 559 -10.07 21.59 -11.32
N GLN A 560 -9.95 20.42 -10.70
CA GLN A 560 -10.33 20.15 -9.30
C GLN A 560 -9.10 20.06 -8.39
N THR A 561 -9.28 20.24 -7.08
CA THR A 561 -8.22 20.09 -6.07
C THR A 561 -7.93 18.64 -5.67
N ALA A 562 -8.73 17.69 -6.15
CA ALA A 562 -8.68 16.27 -5.81
C ALA A 562 -8.85 15.42 -7.09
N ILE A 563 -8.47 14.14 -7.03
CA ILE A 563 -8.76 13.16 -8.08
C ILE A 563 -10.15 12.55 -7.82
N PRO A 564 -11.15 12.79 -8.69
CA PRO A 564 -12.45 12.14 -8.57
C PRO A 564 -12.32 10.64 -8.81
N ILE A 565 -13.01 9.88 -7.96
CA ILE A 565 -12.96 8.41 -7.92
C ILE A 565 -14.38 7.84 -7.82
N ASP A 566 -14.50 6.59 -8.23
CA ASP A 566 -15.73 5.79 -8.16
C ASP A 566 -15.59 4.84 -6.96
N PRO A 567 -16.32 5.04 -5.84
CA PRO A 567 -16.15 4.24 -4.63
C PRO A 567 -16.38 2.75 -4.83
N ASP A 568 -17.29 2.35 -5.73
CA ASP A 568 -17.58 0.93 -6.03
C ASP A 568 -16.37 0.19 -6.63
N ARG A 569 -15.37 0.94 -7.13
CA ARG A 569 -14.11 0.41 -7.66
C ARG A 569 -12.98 0.36 -6.64
N VAL A 570 -13.14 0.96 -5.45
CA VAL A 570 -12.15 0.92 -4.36
C VAL A 570 -12.32 -0.39 -3.58
N VAL A 571 -11.36 -1.31 -3.71
CA VAL A 571 -11.43 -2.61 -3.03
C VAL A 571 -10.65 -2.66 -1.70
N ALA A 572 -9.76 -1.69 -1.47
CA ALA A 572 -8.99 -1.58 -0.24
C ALA A 572 -8.56 -0.13 0.01
N LEU A 573 -8.77 0.33 1.25
CA LEU A 573 -8.08 1.46 1.85
C LEU A 573 -7.03 0.92 2.81
N ILE A 574 -5.83 1.46 2.75
CA ILE A 574 -4.64 1.02 3.46
C ILE A 574 -4.02 2.23 4.15
N GLU A 575 -3.63 2.11 5.42
CA GLU A 575 -2.79 3.14 6.07
C GLU A 575 -1.31 2.87 5.76
N SER A 576 -0.58 3.93 5.40
CA SER A 576 0.86 3.91 5.20
C SER A 576 1.50 5.02 6.03
N THR A 577 2.76 4.83 6.41
CA THR A 577 3.57 5.83 7.14
C THR A 577 4.95 6.03 6.52
N GLN A 578 5.23 5.35 5.40
CA GLN A 578 6.54 5.27 4.78
C GLN A 578 6.85 6.58 4.01
N PRO A 579 7.97 7.26 4.27
CA PRO A 579 8.33 8.49 3.56
C PRO A 579 8.79 8.22 2.11
N ASP A 580 8.75 9.25 1.26
CA ASP A 580 9.33 9.19 -0.09
C ASP A 580 10.86 9.11 -0.07
N ASN A 581 11.46 8.25 -0.90
CA ASN A 581 12.91 8.03 -0.95
C ASN A 581 13.61 8.79 -2.09
N THR A 582 13.83 10.09 -1.89
CA THR A 582 14.50 10.96 -2.87
C THR A 582 16.03 11.00 -2.76
N GLY A 583 16.58 10.67 -1.60
CA GLY A 583 18.02 10.79 -1.31
C GLY A 583 18.54 12.24 -1.30
N LYS A 584 19.87 12.41 -1.31
CA LYS A 584 20.50 13.74 -1.33
C LYS A 584 20.85 14.18 -2.74
N ASN A 585 20.74 15.49 -2.99
CA ASN A 585 21.15 16.09 -4.27
C ASN A 585 22.68 16.10 -4.42
N ALA A 586 23.14 15.99 -5.67
CA ALA A 586 24.56 16.16 -6.00
C ALA A 586 24.97 17.63 -5.85
N PRO A 587 26.14 17.94 -5.25
CA PRO A 587 26.62 19.31 -5.07
C PRO A 587 27.22 19.90 -6.34
N GLU A 588 27.10 21.22 -6.47
CA GLU A 588 27.64 22.03 -7.57
C GLU A 588 29.16 21.83 -7.73
N ASN A 589 29.61 21.54 -8.95
CA ASN A 589 31.03 21.50 -9.35
C ASN A 589 31.37 22.65 -10.32
N ASP A 590 32.65 22.87 -10.62
CA ASP A 590 33.07 24.03 -11.41
C ASP A 590 32.55 24.02 -12.85
N ASP A 591 32.46 22.84 -13.48
CA ASP A 591 31.87 22.66 -14.82
C ASP A 591 30.40 23.12 -14.81
N SER A 592 29.61 22.65 -13.84
CA SER A 592 28.20 23.01 -13.69
C SER A 592 28.00 24.50 -13.39
N ARG A 593 28.94 25.15 -12.68
CA ARG A 593 28.96 26.59 -12.46
C ARG A 593 29.36 27.37 -13.71
N ALA A 594 30.26 26.85 -14.55
CA ALA A 594 30.64 27.46 -15.83
C ALA A 594 29.48 27.40 -16.84
N ILE A 595 28.85 26.23 -16.97
CA ILE A 595 27.60 26.03 -17.72
C ILE A 595 26.53 27.04 -17.30
N ALA A 596 26.25 27.15 -16.00
CA ALA A 596 25.27 28.09 -15.48
C ALA A 596 25.64 29.55 -15.81
N ARG A 597 26.92 29.92 -15.70
CA ARG A 597 27.41 31.27 -16.03
C ARG A 597 27.15 31.63 -17.49
N HIS A 598 27.55 30.78 -18.44
CA HIS A 598 27.36 31.04 -19.87
C HIS A 598 25.88 31.16 -20.26
N LEU A 599 25.01 30.35 -19.64
CA LEU A 599 23.58 30.44 -19.89
C LEU A 599 22.95 31.70 -19.30
N ILE A 600 23.38 32.13 -18.11
CA ILE A 600 22.89 33.37 -17.45
C ILE A 600 23.40 34.63 -18.18
N GLU A 601 24.62 34.59 -18.70
CA GLU A 601 25.21 35.61 -19.56
C GLU A 601 24.36 35.80 -20.83
N PHE A 602 24.14 34.72 -21.61
CA PHE A 602 23.25 34.71 -22.77
C PHE A 602 21.82 35.15 -22.47
N LEU A 603 21.20 34.66 -21.39
CA LEU A 603 19.85 35.08 -20.99
C LEU A 603 19.79 36.57 -20.58
N SER A 604 20.91 37.16 -20.14
CA SER A 604 21.02 38.59 -19.86
C SER A 604 21.16 39.39 -21.16
N GLU A 605 21.96 38.92 -22.12
CA GLU A 605 22.08 39.51 -23.46
C GLU A 605 20.74 39.51 -24.20
N GLU A 606 20.01 38.39 -24.19
CA GLU A 606 18.67 38.27 -24.78
C GLU A 606 17.67 39.27 -24.17
N VAL A 607 17.84 39.64 -22.89
CA VAL A 607 17.04 40.67 -22.21
C VAL A 607 17.49 42.09 -22.59
N GLU A 608 18.80 42.35 -22.68
CA GLU A 608 19.33 43.67 -23.07
C GLU A 608 18.91 44.05 -24.49
N VAL A 609 18.97 43.10 -25.42
CA VAL A 609 18.54 43.29 -26.83
C VAL A 609 17.03 43.14 -27.04
N GLY A 610 16.25 42.96 -25.96
CA GLY A 610 14.79 42.93 -26.00
C GLY A 610 14.15 41.70 -26.64
N ARG A 611 14.88 40.58 -26.77
CA ARG A 611 14.32 39.29 -27.23
C ARG A 611 13.61 38.52 -26.10
N LEU A 612 13.96 38.80 -24.84
CA LEU A 612 13.28 38.33 -23.62
C LEU A 612 12.92 39.50 -22.69
N PRO A 613 11.87 39.39 -21.85
CA PRO A 613 11.59 40.36 -20.80
C PRO A 613 12.48 40.13 -19.56
N LYS A 614 12.61 41.12 -18.68
CA LYS A 614 13.40 41.02 -17.43
C LYS A 614 12.97 39.91 -16.45
N SER A 615 11.74 39.42 -16.58
CA SER A 615 11.21 38.26 -15.85
C SER A 615 11.59 36.91 -16.45
N LEU A 616 12.25 36.92 -17.61
CA LEU A 616 12.27 35.81 -18.56
C LEU A 616 10.83 35.36 -18.90
N LEU A 617 10.72 34.23 -19.60
CA LEU A 617 9.47 33.50 -19.80
C LEU A 617 9.48 32.27 -18.87
N PRO A 618 8.35 31.56 -18.67
CA PRO A 618 8.29 30.45 -17.72
C PRO A 618 9.37 29.39 -17.98
N LEU A 619 10.11 29.00 -16.94
CA LEU A 619 11.26 28.11 -17.07
C LEU A 619 10.89 26.63 -16.85
N GLN A 620 11.39 25.74 -17.69
CA GLN A 620 11.51 24.30 -17.42
C GLN A 620 12.98 23.95 -17.17
N SER A 621 13.24 23.06 -16.22
CA SER A 621 14.58 22.53 -15.95
C SER A 621 14.50 21.08 -15.48
N GLY A 622 15.40 20.24 -15.99
CA GLY A 622 15.52 18.84 -15.62
C GLY A 622 16.11 18.59 -14.22
N ILE A 623 16.41 17.34 -13.90
CA ILE A 623 17.04 16.94 -12.63
C ILE A 623 18.57 16.88 -12.76
N GLY A 624 19.28 17.32 -11.72
CA GLY A 624 20.71 17.01 -11.53
C GLY A 624 21.61 18.21 -11.25
N ASN A 625 22.92 17.95 -11.20
CA ASN A 625 23.94 18.93 -10.79
C ASN A 625 23.93 20.22 -11.64
N VAL A 626 23.88 20.06 -12.97
CA VAL A 626 23.88 21.17 -13.93
C VAL A 626 22.62 22.02 -13.80
N ALA A 627 21.43 21.37 -13.74
CA ALA A 627 20.16 22.04 -13.53
C ALA A 627 20.12 22.81 -12.18
N ASN A 628 20.60 22.19 -11.09
CA ASN A 628 20.70 22.86 -9.79
C ASN A 628 21.61 24.10 -9.83
N SER A 629 22.75 24.03 -10.53
CA SER A 629 23.64 25.19 -10.71
C SER A 629 22.99 26.31 -11.53
N ILE A 630 22.20 25.96 -12.55
CA ILE A 630 21.44 26.93 -13.36
C ILE A 630 20.38 27.62 -12.51
N ILE A 631 19.55 26.88 -11.76
CA ILE A 631 18.52 27.46 -10.88
C ILE A 631 19.16 28.29 -9.74
N GLY A 632 20.25 27.80 -9.14
CA GLY A 632 21.01 28.53 -8.11
C GLY A 632 21.64 29.82 -8.63
N GLY A 633 22.12 29.83 -9.88
CA GLY A 633 22.61 31.01 -10.57
C GLY A 633 21.49 31.98 -10.97
N LEU A 634 20.35 31.50 -11.45
CA LEU A 634 19.16 32.33 -11.76
C LEU A 634 18.62 33.06 -10.53
N ALA A 635 18.64 32.41 -9.36
CA ALA A 635 18.31 33.05 -8.09
C ALA A 635 19.30 34.19 -7.70
N GLN A 636 20.54 34.14 -8.18
CA GLN A 636 21.56 35.19 -7.95
C GLN A 636 21.54 36.27 -9.04
N GLY A 637 21.26 35.91 -10.29
CA GLY A 637 21.29 36.77 -11.49
C GLY A 637 20.26 37.92 -11.53
N PRO A 638 20.27 38.73 -12.60
CA PRO A 638 19.57 40.03 -12.67
C PRO A 638 18.04 39.93 -12.90
N PHE A 639 17.47 38.73 -12.89
CA PHE A 639 16.06 38.48 -13.24
C PHE A 639 15.13 38.65 -12.03
N GLU A 640 13.92 39.17 -12.26
CA GLU A 640 12.92 39.43 -11.21
C GLU A 640 11.53 38.92 -11.61
N LYS A 641 10.76 38.39 -10.65
CA LYS A 641 9.40 37.85 -10.87
C LYS A 641 9.37 36.71 -11.90
N VAL A 642 10.43 35.91 -11.91
CA VAL A 642 10.55 34.72 -12.75
C VAL A 642 9.41 33.76 -12.44
N GLN A 643 8.88 33.10 -13.46
CA GLN A 643 7.90 32.03 -13.31
C GLN A 643 8.48 30.70 -13.79
N VAL A 644 7.92 29.60 -13.31
CA VAL A 644 8.35 28.23 -13.63
C VAL A 644 7.17 27.43 -14.13
N TRP A 645 7.38 26.68 -15.21
CA TRP A 645 6.46 25.67 -15.73
C TRP A 645 7.32 24.49 -16.17
N THR A 646 7.42 23.48 -15.29
CA THR A 646 8.42 22.41 -15.38
C THR A 646 7.77 21.04 -15.11
N GLU A 647 8.56 19.98 -15.12
CA GLU A 647 8.12 18.66 -14.65
C GLU A 647 8.27 18.53 -13.13
N VAL A 648 9.42 18.96 -12.59
CA VAL A 648 9.87 18.68 -11.21
C VAL A 648 10.46 19.92 -10.53
N LEU A 649 10.10 20.14 -9.26
CA LEU A 649 10.79 21.08 -8.37
C LEU A 649 11.85 20.36 -7.52
N GLN A 650 13.02 20.97 -7.35
CA GLN A 650 14.17 20.49 -6.56
C GLN A 650 14.56 21.53 -5.49
N ASP A 651 15.42 21.18 -4.52
CA ASP A 651 15.77 22.03 -3.36
C ASP A 651 16.20 23.46 -3.74
N THR A 652 16.81 23.62 -4.91
CA THR A 652 17.25 24.92 -5.46
C THR A 652 16.08 25.88 -5.72
N PHE A 653 14.88 25.37 -6.00
CA PHE A 653 13.66 26.18 -6.13
C PHE A 653 13.17 26.73 -4.79
N LEU A 654 13.42 26.05 -3.65
CA LEU A 654 13.14 26.61 -2.32
C LEU A 654 13.96 27.88 -2.10
N ARG A 655 15.27 27.82 -2.36
CA ARG A 655 16.17 28.99 -2.32
C ARG A 655 15.73 30.11 -3.28
N PHE A 656 15.14 29.76 -4.43
CA PHE A 656 14.66 30.72 -5.43
C PHE A 656 13.32 31.37 -5.03
N PHE A 657 12.43 30.64 -4.34
CA PHE A 657 11.25 31.20 -3.68
C PHE A 657 11.64 32.12 -2.51
N ASP A 658 12.63 31.71 -1.72
CA ASP A 658 13.11 32.42 -0.52
C ASP A 658 13.89 33.70 -0.87
N SER A 659 14.52 33.76 -2.06
CA SER A 659 15.15 35.00 -2.58
C SER A 659 14.13 36.04 -3.08
N GLY A 660 12.83 35.72 -3.10
CA GLY A 660 11.76 36.59 -3.57
C GLY A 660 11.68 36.78 -5.09
N LYS A 661 12.65 36.25 -5.86
CA LYS A 661 12.69 36.41 -7.33
C LYS A 661 11.78 35.45 -8.08
N LEU A 662 11.55 34.24 -7.56
CA LEU A 662 10.58 33.29 -8.12
C LEU A 662 9.16 33.67 -7.66
N ALA A 663 8.32 34.11 -8.60
CA ALA A 663 6.94 34.52 -8.33
C ALA A 663 6.03 33.31 -8.11
N PHE A 664 6.04 32.36 -9.05
CA PHE A 664 5.16 31.18 -9.05
C PHE A 664 5.81 29.99 -9.77
N ALA A 665 5.53 28.76 -9.34
CA ALA A 665 6.02 27.54 -10.01
C ALA A 665 4.95 26.46 -10.21
N THR A 666 4.79 26.00 -11.44
CA THR A 666 3.93 24.87 -11.80
C THR A 666 4.77 23.65 -12.17
N ALA A 667 4.40 22.48 -11.66
CA ALA A 667 5.06 21.20 -11.88
C ALA A 667 4.06 20.03 -11.98
N THR A 668 4.54 18.81 -12.18
CA THR A 668 3.79 17.57 -11.87
C THR A 668 4.32 16.84 -10.63
N SER A 669 5.52 17.19 -10.16
CA SER A 669 6.19 16.58 -9.00
C SER A 669 7.07 17.56 -8.21
N ILE A 670 7.22 17.30 -6.91
CA ILE A 670 8.14 17.98 -5.99
C ILE A 670 9.12 16.95 -5.46
N ARG A 671 10.39 17.02 -5.88
CA ARG A 671 11.43 16.07 -5.53
C ARG A 671 12.53 16.75 -4.71
N PHE A 672 12.22 17.07 -3.46
CA PHE A 672 13.21 17.60 -2.52
C PHE A 672 14.00 16.49 -1.82
N SER A 673 15.19 16.81 -1.33
CA SER A 673 15.88 16.00 -0.31
C SER A 673 15.05 15.92 0.98
N PRO A 674 15.31 14.96 1.91
CA PRO A 674 14.64 14.92 3.21
C PRO A 674 14.71 16.26 3.95
N GLU A 675 15.89 16.87 4.01
CA GLU A 675 16.09 18.18 4.63
C GLU A 675 15.37 19.33 3.89
N GLY A 676 15.17 19.19 2.58
CA GLY A 676 14.36 20.11 1.77
C GLY A 676 12.86 19.97 2.02
N PHE A 677 12.37 18.74 2.22
CA PHE A 677 10.98 18.48 2.62
C PHE A 677 10.70 19.00 4.04
N ASP A 678 11.61 18.81 5.00
CA ASP A 678 11.49 19.38 6.35
C ASP A 678 11.34 20.90 6.30
N HIS A 679 12.16 21.59 5.49
CA HIS A 679 12.06 23.05 5.28
C HIS A 679 10.75 23.44 4.59
N PHE A 680 10.31 22.66 3.59
CA PHE A 680 9.08 22.90 2.85
C PHE A 680 7.84 22.81 3.74
N TYR A 681 7.66 21.70 4.48
CA TYR A 681 6.51 21.49 5.34
C TYR A 681 6.50 22.46 6.53
N LYS A 682 7.66 22.73 7.13
CA LYS A 682 7.80 23.71 8.22
C LYS A 682 7.37 25.13 7.82
N ASN A 683 7.56 25.49 6.55
CA ASN A 683 7.20 26.80 6.00
C ASN A 683 6.01 26.72 5.01
N TRP A 684 5.17 25.69 5.11
CA TRP A 684 4.08 25.38 4.16
C TRP A 684 3.21 26.58 3.76
N ALA A 685 2.82 27.41 4.73
CA ALA A 685 2.01 28.61 4.50
C ALA A 685 2.68 29.66 3.59
N THR A 686 4.01 29.65 3.47
CA THR A 686 4.79 30.54 2.58
C THR A 686 4.84 30.02 1.14
N TYR A 687 4.65 28.72 0.92
CA TYR A 687 4.83 28.07 -0.37
C TYR A 687 3.53 27.63 -1.06
N LYS A 688 2.51 27.19 -0.30
CA LYS A 688 1.30 26.54 -0.84
C LYS A 688 0.54 27.38 -1.88
N ASP A 689 0.55 28.71 -1.75
CA ASP A 689 -0.14 29.64 -2.64
C ASP A 689 0.76 30.18 -3.78
N ARG A 690 2.02 29.73 -3.84
CA ARG A 690 3.04 30.11 -4.85
C ARG A 690 3.44 28.95 -5.77
N LEU A 691 2.82 27.78 -5.62
CA LEU A 691 3.08 26.63 -6.50
C LEU A 691 1.83 25.80 -6.79
N LEU A 692 1.90 24.98 -7.84
CA LEU A 692 0.78 24.18 -8.34
C LEU A 692 1.23 22.86 -8.96
N LEU A 693 0.56 21.77 -8.60
CA LEU A 693 0.81 20.43 -9.17
C LEU A 693 -0.31 20.00 -10.12
N ARG A 694 0.04 19.60 -11.34
CA ARG A 694 -0.91 19.15 -12.38
C ARG A 694 -0.59 17.72 -12.83
N SER A 695 -1.53 17.03 -13.47
CA SER A 695 -1.19 15.77 -14.15
C SER A 695 -0.16 16.02 -15.25
N GLN A 696 0.71 15.03 -15.51
CA GLN A 696 1.81 15.18 -16.47
C GLN A 696 1.32 15.44 -17.89
N GLN A 697 0.09 15.03 -18.24
CA GLN A 697 -0.53 15.38 -19.52
C GLN A 697 -0.74 16.89 -19.68
N VAL A 698 -1.04 17.60 -18.58
CA VAL A 698 -1.22 19.05 -18.57
C VAL A 698 0.13 19.76 -18.39
N ALA A 699 0.94 19.33 -17.42
CA ALA A 699 2.27 19.92 -17.16
C ALA A 699 3.19 19.84 -18.39
N ASN A 700 3.14 18.74 -19.14
CA ASN A 700 3.95 18.53 -20.34
C ASN A 700 3.18 18.88 -21.64
N SER A 701 2.01 19.52 -21.58
CA SER A 701 1.16 19.72 -22.75
C SER A 701 1.83 20.61 -23.82
N PRO A 702 2.05 20.12 -25.05
CA PRO A 702 2.62 20.89 -26.16
C PRO A 702 1.87 22.20 -26.43
N GLU A 703 0.54 22.20 -26.27
CA GLU A 703 -0.33 23.37 -26.42
C GLU A 703 0.05 24.48 -25.44
N ILE A 704 0.29 24.12 -24.17
CA ILE A 704 0.53 25.06 -23.08
C ILE A 704 1.99 25.52 -23.09
N ILE A 705 2.94 24.61 -23.27
CA ILE A 705 4.38 24.91 -23.37
C ILE A 705 4.63 25.98 -24.46
N ARG A 706 4.01 25.80 -25.63
CA ARG A 706 4.12 26.74 -26.75
C ARG A 706 3.36 28.05 -26.53
N ARG A 707 2.20 28.02 -25.87
CA ARG A 707 1.41 29.23 -25.56
C ARG A 707 2.09 30.12 -24.51
N LEU A 708 2.64 29.51 -23.47
CA LEU A 708 3.39 30.21 -22.41
C LEU A 708 4.77 30.70 -22.89
N GLY A 709 5.27 30.14 -23.99
CA GLY A 709 6.60 30.44 -24.51
C GLY A 709 7.71 29.97 -23.56
N VAL A 710 7.59 28.74 -23.05
CA VAL A 710 8.52 28.19 -22.05
C VAL A 710 9.98 28.22 -22.56
N ILE A 711 10.93 28.47 -21.67
CA ILE A 711 12.36 28.26 -21.92
C ILE A 711 12.73 26.87 -21.37
N ALA A 712 13.13 25.95 -22.24
CA ALA A 712 13.39 24.56 -21.89
C ALA A 712 14.89 24.29 -21.74
N MET A 713 15.28 23.63 -20.64
CA MET A 713 16.69 23.40 -20.27
C MET A 713 16.88 21.95 -19.83
N ASN A 714 17.55 21.14 -20.65
CA ASN A 714 17.64 19.68 -20.49
C ASN A 714 19.07 19.15 -20.65
N THR A 715 19.35 17.99 -20.04
CA THR A 715 20.66 17.34 -20.08
C THR A 715 20.65 16.16 -21.07
N PRO A 716 21.35 16.23 -22.21
CA PRO A 716 21.61 15.08 -23.06
C PRO A 716 22.70 14.17 -22.46
N LEU A 717 22.79 12.94 -22.96
CA LEU A 717 23.99 12.13 -22.82
C LEU A 717 25.11 12.67 -23.71
N GLU A 718 24.83 12.93 -24.98
CA GLU A 718 25.78 13.40 -25.98
C GLU A 718 25.02 14.23 -27.04
N VAL A 719 25.74 15.15 -27.69
CA VAL A 719 25.24 16.01 -28.78
C VAL A 719 26.16 15.80 -29.97
N ASP A 720 25.65 15.77 -31.20
CA ASP A 720 26.52 15.71 -32.38
C ASP A 720 26.92 17.09 -32.93
N ILE A 721 27.88 17.10 -33.85
CA ILE A 721 28.36 18.34 -34.46
C ILE A 721 27.28 19.08 -35.27
N TYR A 722 26.16 18.47 -35.66
CA TYR A 722 25.06 19.18 -36.30
C TYR A 722 24.01 19.66 -35.28
N GLY A 723 24.16 19.27 -34.02
CA GLY A 723 23.25 19.63 -32.94
C GLY A 723 21.99 18.76 -32.96
N HIS A 724 22.10 17.50 -33.39
CA HIS A 724 21.24 16.43 -32.89
C HIS A 724 21.72 16.01 -31.49
N ALA A 725 20.89 15.30 -30.72
CA ALA A 725 21.30 14.85 -29.39
C ALA A 725 20.71 13.51 -28.96
N ASN A 726 21.43 12.82 -28.08
CA ASN A 726 21.04 11.60 -27.38
C ASN A 726 20.60 11.95 -25.94
N SER A 727 19.54 11.34 -25.42
CA SER A 727 19.20 11.36 -23.99
C SER A 727 18.89 9.97 -23.42
N THR A 728 18.69 8.97 -24.26
CA THR A 728 18.16 7.66 -23.87
C THR A 728 19.17 6.53 -23.92
N CYS A 729 19.95 6.41 -25.01
CA CYS A 729 20.59 5.16 -25.40
C CYS A 729 22.10 5.32 -25.53
N ALA A 730 22.83 5.05 -24.44
CA ALA A 730 24.29 5.02 -24.49
C ALA A 730 24.78 3.98 -25.51
N LEU A 731 25.68 4.41 -26.40
CA LEU A 731 26.26 3.56 -27.45
C LEU A 731 25.20 2.88 -28.34
N GLY A 732 24.12 3.61 -28.67
CA GLY A 732 23.11 3.18 -29.65
C GLY A 732 22.17 2.08 -29.19
N SER A 733 22.29 1.61 -27.94
CA SER A 733 21.66 0.34 -27.52
C SER A 733 21.38 0.22 -26.03
N ARG A 734 22.16 0.89 -25.16
CA ARG A 734 22.02 0.76 -23.71
C ARG A 734 21.12 1.86 -23.16
N MET A 735 19.85 1.54 -22.95
CA MET A 735 18.88 2.41 -22.29
C MET A 735 19.37 2.83 -20.89
N LEU A 736 19.37 4.14 -20.63
CA LEU A 736 19.68 4.73 -19.34
C LEU A 736 18.42 4.82 -18.47
N ASN A 737 17.51 5.75 -18.82
CA ASN A 737 16.32 6.09 -18.03
C ASN A 737 15.03 6.01 -18.88
N GLY A 738 15.04 6.70 -20.02
CA GLY A 738 13.93 6.92 -20.96
C GLY A 738 13.88 8.40 -21.37
N LEU A 739 13.17 8.72 -22.46
CA LEU A 739 13.10 10.07 -23.03
C LEU A 739 12.56 11.13 -22.04
N GLY A 740 11.56 10.77 -21.24
CA GLY A 740 10.91 11.69 -20.30
C GLY A 740 10.14 12.82 -21.01
N GLY A 741 9.96 13.96 -20.33
CA GLY A 741 9.29 15.13 -20.89
C GLY A 741 10.19 16.03 -21.74
N SER A 742 11.48 15.76 -21.80
CA SER A 742 12.47 16.59 -22.53
C SER A 742 12.05 16.89 -23.98
N ALA A 743 11.48 15.92 -24.71
CA ALA A 743 10.95 16.11 -26.06
C ALA A 743 9.54 16.73 -26.14
N ASP A 744 8.77 16.73 -25.05
CA ASP A 744 7.56 17.55 -24.96
C ASP A 744 7.93 19.04 -24.86
N PHE A 745 8.97 19.34 -24.09
CA PHE A 745 9.46 20.70 -23.86
C PHE A 745 10.25 21.25 -25.04
N LEU A 746 11.33 20.59 -25.47
CA LEU A 746 12.25 21.13 -26.49
C LEU A 746 11.60 21.34 -27.87
N ARG A 747 10.62 20.52 -28.27
CA ARG A 747 9.91 20.74 -29.55
C ARG A 747 8.90 21.91 -29.52
N ASN A 748 8.51 22.37 -28.33
CA ASN A 748 7.39 23.30 -28.15
C ASN A 748 7.77 24.61 -27.43
N ALA A 749 8.98 24.70 -26.89
CA ALA A 749 9.51 25.87 -26.21
C ALA A 749 9.67 27.11 -27.13
N LYS A 750 9.93 28.25 -26.50
CA LYS A 750 10.35 29.51 -27.14
C LYS A 750 11.87 29.60 -27.32
N LEU A 751 12.62 28.91 -26.45
CA LEU A 751 14.05 28.66 -26.56
C LEU A 751 14.34 27.25 -26.05
N SER A 752 15.03 26.45 -26.86
CA SER A 752 15.33 25.04 -26.59
C SER A 752 16.82 24.84 -26.36
N ILE A 753 17.19 24.69 -25.09
CA ILE A 753 18.57 24.63 -24.61
C ILE A 753 18.90 23.22 -24.14
N MET A 754 20.02 22.68 -24.62
CA MET A 754 20.65 21.49 -24.06
C MET A 754 21.99 21.84 -23.40
N HIS A 755 22.22 21.28 -22.21
CA HIS A 755 23.40 21.53 -21.39
C HIS A 755 24.06 20.23 -20.89
N THR A 756 25.35 20.06 -21.15
CA THR A 756 26.13 18.88 -20.75
C THR A 756 27.57 19.30 -20.44
N PRO A 757 28.36 18.55 -19.65
CA PRO A 757 29.81 18.63 -19.76
C PRO A 757 30.26 18.44 -21.22
N SER A 758 31.45 18.90 -21.59
CA SER A 758 32.02 18.61 -22.92
C SER A 758 32.66 17.22 -23.04
N SER A 759 32.96 16.59 -21.91
CA SER A 759 33.52 15.24 -21.80
C SER A 759 33.30 14.65 -20.40
N ARG A 760 33.47 13.32 -20.25
CA ARG A 760 33.31 12.60 -18.98
C ARG A 760 34.45 11.57 -18.78
N PRO A 761 35.23 11.66 -17.69
CA PRO A 761 36.36 10.76 -17.43
C PRO A 761 36.01 9.26 -17.41
N THR A 762 36.93 8.41 -17.86
CA THR A 762 36.76 6.95 -17.86
C THR A 762 37.80 6.25 -16.99
N LYS A 763 37.78 4.91 -16.98
CA LYS A 763 38.78 4.09 -16.28
C LYS A 763 40.15 4.06 -16.98
N THR A 764 40.25 4.48 -18.24
CA THR A 764 41.46 4.37 -19.07
C THR A 764 41.92 5.69 -19.69
N ASP A 765 41.08 6.73 -19.67
CA ASP A 765 41.41 8.07 -20.16
C ASP A 765 40.83 9.12 -19.19
N PRO A 766 41.66 10.04 -18.67
CA PRO A 766 41.22 11.05 -17.70
C PRO A 766 40.25 12.08 -18.29
N THR A 767 40.23 12.26 -19.62
CA THR A 767 39.23 13.06 -20.34
C THR A 767 38.05 12.16 -20.75
N GLY A 768 38.35 10.95 -21.22
CA GLY A 768 37.43 9.82 -21.23
C GLY A 768 36.58 9.66 -22.50
N SER A 769 35.29 9.96 -22.39
CA SER A 769 34.37 10.08 -23.52
C SER A 769 34.10 11.55 -23.83
N SER A 770 34.06 11.91 -25.11
CA SER A 770 33.53 13.20 -25.54
C SER A 770 32.01 13.19 -25.42
N ASP A 771 31.44 14.30 -24.97
CA ASP A 771 29.99 14.51 -24.99
C ASP A 771 29.56 15.22 -26.30
N ILE A 772 30.52 15.70 -27.10
CA ILE A 772 30.32 16.13 -28.49
C ILE A 772 30.85 15.05 -29.45
N ALA A 773 29.99 14.52 -30.32
CA ALA A 773 30.28 13.37 -31.20
C ALA A 773 30.03 13.67 -32.70
N PRO A 774 30.42 12.80 -33.65
CA PRO A 774 30.19 13.05 -35.08
C PRO A 774 28.76 12.73 -35.57
N LEU A 775 27.99 11.90 -34.86
CA LEU A 775 26.60 11.54 -35.18
C LEU A 775 25.91 10.82 -33.99
N PHE A 776 24.76 11.32 -33.50
CA PHE A 776 23.79 10.55 -32.72
C PHE A 776 22.41 11.26 -32.65
N ILE A 777 21.30 10.53 -32.76
CA ILE A 777 19.94 11.10 -32.83
C ILE A 777 18.93 10.37 -31.93
N ASP A 778 18.51 11.04 -30.85
CA ASP A 778 17.14 10.98 -30.28
C ASP A 778 16.36 12.26 -30.67
N PHE A 779 17.03 13.42 -30.62
CA PHE A 779 16.52 14.75 -30.95
C PHE A 779 16.99 15.22 -32.32
N LEU A 780 16.12 15.92 -33.06
CA LEU A 780 16.50 16.53 -34.33
C LEU A 780 17.15 17.89 -34.11
N GLU A 781 18.07 18.28 -35.00
CA GLU A 781 18.64 19.64 -35.02
C GLU A 781 17.57 20.76 -35.04
N HIS A 782 16.38 20.43 -35.56
CA HIS A 782 15.20 21.28 -35.66
C HIS A 782 14.53 21.57 -34.30
N ASP A 783 14.85 20.79 -33.26
CA ASP A 783 14.31 20.93 -31.90
C ASP A 783 15.26 21.70 -30.97
N LEU A 784 16.48 22.02 -31.39
CA LEU A 784 17.55 22.57 -30.56
C LEU A 784 18.08 23.92 -31.09
N ASP A 785 17.86 24.97 -30.29
CA ASP A 785 18.32 26.34 -30.53
C ASP A 785 19.75 26.56 -29.99
N ILE A 786 20.03 26.06 -28.77
CA ILE A 786 21.24 26.40 -27.99
C ILE A 786 21.88 25.13 -27.44
N ILE A 787 23.20 24.98 -27.58
CA ILE A 787 24.01 23.97 -26.88
C ILE A 787 24.97 24.68 -25.93
N VAL A 788 25.16 24.13 -24.72
CA VAL A 788 26.04 24.67 -23.67
C VAL A 788 26.89 23.57 -23.05
N THR A 789 28.18 23.89 -22.86
CA THR A 789 29.11 23.13 -22.01
C THR A 789 29.93 24.07 -21.12
N GLU A 790 30.82 23.53 -20.29
CA GLU A 790 31.76 24.32 -19.48
C GLU A 790 32.83 25.05 -20.32
N GLN A 791 32.93 24.73 -21.61
CA GLN A 791 33.79 25.42 -22.59
C GLN A 791 33.13 26.68 -23.18
N GLY A 792 31.78 26.75 -23.16
CA GLY A 792 31.04 27.86 -23.75
C GLY A 792 29.65 27.50 -24.28
N LEU A 793 29.04 28.48 -24.94
CA LEU A 793 27.70 28.44 -25.53
C LEU A 793 27.76 28.53 -27.06
N ALA A 794 26.99 27.67 -27.73
CA ALA A 794 26.72 27.69 -29.15
C ALA A 794 25.26 28.09 -29.40
N ASP A 795 25.04 29.27 -29.98
CA ASP A 795 23.74 29.70 -30.50
C ASP A 795 23.60 29.25 -31.95
N LEU A 796 22.57 28.46 -32.24
CA LEU A 796 22.36 27.77 -33.51
C LEU A 796 21.13 28.30 -34.27
N ARG A 797 20.48 29.36 -33.75
CA ARG A 797 19.23 29.90 -34.27
C ARG A 797 19.42 30.49 -35.66
N GLY A 798 18.80 29.84 -36.66
CA GLY A 798 18.86 30.26 -38.06
C GLY A 798 20.11 29.80 -38.83
N LEU A 799 20.95 28.96 -38.24
CA LEU A 799 22.13 28.37 -38.90
C LEU A 799 21.76 27.07 -39.64
N ALA A 800 22.32 26.87 -40.84
CA ALA A 800 22.27 25.59 -41.54
C ALA A 800 23.24 24.56 -40.89
N PRO A 801 23.14 23.24 -41.17
CA PRO A 801 23.98 22.23 -40.51
C PRO A 801 25.50 22.49 -40.65
N ARG A 802 25.94 22.90 -41.85
CA ARG A 802 27.33 23.31 -42.13
C ARG A 802 27.81 24.58 -41.39
N GLU A 803 26.89 25.35 -40.82
CA GLU A 803 27.19 26.52 -39.99
C GLU A 803 27.11 26.16 -38.50
N ARG A 804 26.19 25.25 -38.11
CA ARG A 804 26.08 24.67 -36.76
C ARG A 804 27.37 23.94 -36.35
N ALA A 805 27.95 23.10 -37.22
CA ALA A 805 29.15 22.32 -36.88
C ALA A 805 30.40 23.13 -36.51
N PRO A 806 30.84 24.14 -37.29
CA PRO A 806 31.91 25.03 -36.85
C PRO A 806 31.64 25.72 -35.51
N VAL A 807 30.38 26.08 -35.19
CA VAL A 807 30.05 26.76 -33.93
C VAL A 807 30.08 25.78 -32.75
N ILE A 808 29.45 24.59 -32.86
CA ILE A 808 29.46 23.57 -31.80
C ILE A 808 30.88 23.09 -31.51
N ILE A 809 31.67 22.80 -32.55
CA ILE A 809 33.07 22.37 -32.41
C ILE A 809 33.89 23.46 -31.71
N GLU A 810 33.74 24.74 -32.07
CA GLU A 810 34.55 25.81 -31.46
C GLU A 810 34.10 26.22 -30.05
N LYS A 811 32.81 26.14 -29.74
CA LYS A 811 32.24 26.66 -28.49
C LYS A 811 32.01 25.61 -27.40
N CYS A 812 31.76 24.36 -27.78
CA CYS A 812 31.24 23.35 -26.85
C CYS A 812 32.12 22.11 -26.69
N ALA A 813 32.93 21.74 -27.70
CA ALA A 813 33.79 20.55 -27.61
C ALA A 813 35.01 20.76 -26.68
N HIS A 814 35.38 19.73 -25.91
CA HIS A 814 36.58 19.75 -25.09
C HIS A 814 37.84 19.94 -25.96
N PRO A 815 38.88 20.67 -25.50
CA PRO A 815 40.13 20.86 -26.24
C PRO A 815 40.72 19.56 -26.83
N ASP A 816 40.80 18.47 -26.03
CA ASP A 816 41.24 17.14 -26.48
C ASP A 816 40.53 16.56 -27.72
N TYR A 817 39.27 16.95 -27.97
CA TYR A 817 38.45 16.42 -29.07
C TYR A 817 38.20 17.45 -30.17
N LYS A 818 38.44 18.75 -29.94
CA LYS A 818 38.17 19.82 -30.91
C LYS A 818 38.85 19.58 -32.27
N ASP A 819 40.17 19.35 -32.27
CA ASP A 819 40.93 19.14 -33.51
C ASP A 819 40.51 17.85 -34.23
N MET A 820 40.15 16.81 -33.47
CA MET A 820 39.69 15.52 -33.98
C MET A 820 38.31 15.62 -34.67
N LEU A 821 37.39 16.38 -34.06
CA LEU A 821 36.06 16.69 -34.62
C LEU A 821 36.17 17.65 -35.83
N ARG A 822 37.12 18.60 -35.79
CA ARG A 822 37.45 19.47 -36.93
C ARG A 822 37.96 18.65 -38.13
N GLU A 823 38.89 17.72 -37.92
CA GLU A 823 39.37 16.84 -39.00
C GLU A 823 38.23 15.99 -39.59
N TYR A 824 37.33 15.46 -38.74
CA TYR A 824 36.14 14.75 -39.23
C TYR A 824 35.28 15.65 -40.13
N TYR A 825 34.93 16.84 -39.64
CA TYR A 825 34.03 17.75 -40.35
C TYR A 825 34.64 18.21 -41.68
N ASP A 826 35.90 18.66 -41.69
CA ASP A 826 36.53 19.21 -42.88
C ASP A 826 36.73 18.13 -43.96
N ARG A 827 37.05 16.88 -43.57
CA ARG A 827 37.10 15.72 -44.48
C ARG A 827 35.74 15.33 -45.02
N ALA A 828 34.73 15.23 -44.15
CA ALA A 828 33.37 14.91 -44.54
C ALA A 828 32.80 15.97 -45.51
N LEU A 829 33.02 17.25 -45.20
CA LEU A 829 32.63 18.38 -46.04
C LEU A 829 33.28 18.29 -47.43
N HIS A 830 34.58 17.99 -47.51
CA HIS A 830 35.27 17.80 -48.78
C HIS A 830 34.68 16.65 -49.61
N GLU A 831 34.54 15.46 -49.01
CA GLU A 831 33.99 14.28 -49.71
C GLU A 831 32.52 14.46 -50.14
N CYS A 832 31.68 15.03 -49.27
CA CYS A 832 30.27 15.23 -49.57
C CYS A 832 30.04 16.34 -50.61
N LEU A 833 30.79 17.45 -50.57
CA LEU A 833 30.70 18.49 -51.61
C LEU A 833 31.13 17.95 -52.98
N ALA A 834 32.21 17.16 -53.05
CA ALA A 834 32.66 16.53 -54.29
C ALA A 834 31.63 15.56 -54.90
N ARG A 835 30.68 15.06 -54.10
CA ARG A 835 29.57 14.18 -54.52
C ARG A 835 28.21 14.90 -54.66
N GLY A 836 28.14 16.21 -54.39
CA GLY A 836 26.88 16.97 -54.40
C GLY A 836 25.96 16.70 -53.20
N MET A 837 26.45 16.07 -52.13
CA MET A 837 25.70 15.66 -50.93
C MET A 837 26.04 16.52 -49.70
N GLY A 838 26.58 17.71 -49.89
CA GLY A 838 27.12 18.57 -48.82
C GLY A 838 26.09 19.43 -48.07
N HIS A 839 24.88 18.94 -47.78
CA HIS A 839 23.94 19.65 -46.90
C HIS A 839 24.35 19.48 -45.42
N GLU A 840 24.53 18.22 -45.03
CA GLU A 840 24.93 17.75 -43.70
C GLU A 840 26.03 16.68 -43.91
N PRO A 841 27.33 17.06 -43.89
CA PRO A 841 28.41 16.15 -44.30
C PRO A 841 28.72 15.00 -43.31
N HIS A 842 28.66 13.76 -43.77
CA HIS A 842 29.11 12.59 -42.99
C HIS A 842 30.01 11.63 -43.78
N MET A 843 31.13 11.24 -43.18
CA MET A 843 31.85 10.01 -43.52
C MET A 843 31.15 8.83 -42.83
N LEU A 844 30.19 8.18 -43.50
CA LEU A 844 29.34 7.13 -42.90
C LEU A 844 30.12 5.94 -42.31
N ARG A 845 31.25 5.55 -42.91
CA ARG A 845 32.15 4.50 -42.38
C ARG A 845 32.81 4.88 -41.05
N ASN A 846 32.82 6.17 -40.72
CA ASN A 846 33.66 6.75 -39.67
C ASN A 846 32.83 7.50 -38.60
N ALA A 847 31.54 7.79 -38.85
CA ALA A 847 30.67 8.57 -37.98
C ALA A 847 30.59 8.05 -36.53
N LEU A 848 30.60 6.72 -36.35
CA LEU A 848 30.58 6.07 -35.03
C LEU A 848 31.96 5.58 -34.58
N LYS A 849 33.07 5.99 -35.22
CA LYS A 849 34.42 5.47 -34.89
C LYS A 849 34.85 5.82 -33.46
N MET A 850 34.41 6.96 -32.93
CA MET A 850 34.63 7.33 -31.52
C MET A 850 33.93 6.36 -30.56
N HIS A 851 32.67 6.00 -30.82
CA HIS A 851 31.91 5.03 -30.01
C HIS A 851 32.48 3.61 -30.11
N VAL A 852 32.93 3.19 -31.29
CA VAL A 852 33.60 1.89 -31.49
C VAL A 852 34.94 1.85 -30.73
N ASN A 853 35.76 2.89 -30.85
CA ASN A 853 37.03 3.00 -30.14
C ASN A 853 36.82 3.07 -28.61
N PHE A 854 35.71 3.65 -28.15
CA PHE A 854 35.31 3.61 -26.74
C PHE A 854 34.95 2.20 -26.27
N LEU A 855 34.20 1.43 -27.06
CA LEU A 855 33.90 0.02 -26.76
C LEU A 855 35.16 -0.86 -26.71
N GLU A 856 36.12 -0.61 -27.61
CA GLU A 856 37.35 -1.42 -27.74
C GLU A 856 38.46 -1.02 -26.74
N LYS A 857 38.61 0.28 -26.43
CA LYS A 857 39.76 0.84 -25.69
C LYS A 857 39.38 1.66 -24.44
N GLY A 858 38.09 1.94 -24.22
CA GLY A 858 37.60 2.77 -23.10
C GLY A 858 37.84 4.29 -23.25
N THR A 859 38.24 4.74 -24.44
CA THR A 859 38.42 6.17 -24.78
C THR A 859 37.80 6.45 -26.15
N MET A 860 37.22 7.64 -26.32
CA MET A 860 36.76 8.10 -27.64
C MET A 860 37.89 8.62 -28.56
N LYS A 861 39.13 8.78 -28.06
CA LYS A 861 40.25 9.31 -28.83
C LYS A 861 40.70 8.29 -29.89
N VAL A 862 40.52 8.61 -31.17
CA VAL A 862 40.96 7.77 -32.31
C VAL A 862 42.36 8.17 -32.78
N ASP A 863 43.20 7.19 -33.14
CA ASP A 863 44.57 7.44 -33.59
C ASP A 863 44.64 8.10 -34.98
N LYS A 864 43.57 7.96 -35.76
CA LYS A 864 43.31 8.53 -37.10
C LYS A 864 41.88 8.17 -37.53
N TRP A 865 41.30 8.88 -38.50
CA TRP A 865 39.96 8.54 -39.00
C TRP A 865 39.90 7.29 -39.91
N ASP A 866 40.95 6.93 -40.65
CA ASP A 866 40.96 5.79 -41.60
C ASP A 866 41.21 4.39 -41.00
#